data_AF-A0A8H5NII0-F1
#
_entry.id   AF-A0A8H5NII0-F1
#
_cell.length_a   1.000
_cell.length_b   1.000
_cell.length_c   1.000
_cell.angle_alpha   90.00
_cell.angle_beta   90.00
_cell.angle_gamma   90.00
#
_symmetry.space_group_name_H-M   'P 1'
#
loop_
_entity.id
_entity.type
_entity.pdbx_description
1 polymer ?
#
loop_
_entity_poly.entity_id
_entity_poly.type
_entity_poly.pdbx_seq_one_letter_code
_entity_poly.pdbx_strand_id
1 'polypeptide(L)'
;MGNFKVCIVGGDLAGSLLANGLINNGIDTIIFERDEESLKREGYQIRLGDPALTGLASCLTDSQLESIVQKLGRYSGSSKTAPSICNAKFQTILDLSALPTYSKSSAINRVVLRDLLLDPVIAEGKVKFGKHFPHYEIINKEPGGKESVKVNFSDGSSEYCDILVAADGSGSKKGGDQEHDEDFDFDENQASFYWSLSVPRELCPFDDPSDIPDRRKFCLDIVRNWAPEYHVMLSAGASDENNITVTMPRASTKLSKNWRQRLRARNGNNTEEGHPRVWLVGDAVHAMQPSRGMGGNQAMRDVADMLPELLELVRAAEAGPPLSAKEIETRCNAYEKKMIDRSFAWVAKSGGTALPDQQLQQTASQLGDSFLDVGASFPDTYRLAENDQQGSVYFGDAANESFFQQIRQLVARTLGSCPFVEQPIQYHTNHDPSCPVSVSDPPSKPNPAHAQQLVSWGMQATSHLLGALDESEVQAQIGEWLQQDDNAASLSSAICYLILANGALTCPENEDATAEAYYLYARYLTHSKSSQGPNLSSILCHNLIAFYQINSGRRDAAYHSIGVACRLACAMGIHKVNKPHRMIYADSALGERLCKALWLFDTFASGSLGRPICTYETRNTKAEKGYSSAIDMAAIIEAVLREVYGPSKVSRHFITNMTQKHRSWATRMASGLKTDGDGLPKRLPFPVHSAFTAALTLGVATFADLDHVFPLRLNLDTAGRLLQSFEKHDSIARYYCQVVQQLQSACDEYVEQRNNRIIEKQSHLVGELLGRLQEKPPMPKQKLGNMNGGWADETVTAMGLQSPLASLPTICLTEDSAIECDPTDVAGGLLDMSLDSFQDSALIDISNIEDSSDIVSLAFSSLSWYQ
;
A
#
# COMPACT_ATOMS: atom_id res chain seq x y z
N MET A 1 -45.64 -18.95 -27.79
CA MET A 1 -45.24 -17.64 -28.33
C MET A 1 -44.21 -17.90 -29.43
N GLY A 2 -43.68 -16.89 -30.12
CA GLY A 2 -42.58 -17.08 -31.05
C GLY A 2 -41.26 -16.69 -30.39
N ASN A 3 -40.30 -17.61 -30.33
CA ASN A 3 -38.95 -17.34 -29.83
C ASN A 3 -38.41 -16.03 -30.43
N PHE A 4 -37.90 -15.15 -29.56
CA PHE A 4 -37.02 -14.04 -29.96
C PHE A 4 -35.70 -14.66 -30.39
N LYS A 5 -35.06 -14.24 -31.49
CA LYS A 5 -33.90 -14.95 -32.10
C LYS A 5 -32.70 -13.99 -32.32
N VAL A 6 -31.45 -14.39 -32.07
CA VAL A 6 -30.21 -13.54 -32.05
C VAL A 6 -29.05 -14.24 -32.79
N CYS A 7 -28.86 -13.93 -34.06
CA CYS A 7 -27.71 -14.45 -34.83
C CYS A 7 -26.38 -13.95 -34.25
N ILE A 8 -25.34 -14.80 -34.16
CA ILE A 8 -23.95 -14.39 -33.89
C ILE A 8 -23.05 -14.84 -35.04
N VAL A 9 -22.41 -13.89 -35.71
CA VAL A 9 -21.40 -14.20 -36.75
C VAL A 9 -20.00 -14.07 -36.17
N GLY A 10 -19.18 -15.12 -36.32
CA GLY A 10 -17.81 -15.23 -35.78
C GLY A 10 -17.72 -16.07 -34.50
N GLY A 11 -16.98 -17.19 -34.56
CA GLY A 11 -16.74 -18.14 -33.47
C GLY A 11 -15.44 -17.91 -32.70
N ASP A 12 -15.14 -16.64 -32.43
CA ASP A 12 -13.94 -16.21 -31.71
C ASP A 12 -14.28 -15.69 -30.30
N LEU A 13 -13.29 -15.29 -29.50
CA LEU A 13 -13.40 -15.08 -28.04
C LEU A 13 -14.66 -14.34 -27.56
N ALA A 14 -15.09 -13.28 -28.25
CA ALA A 14 -16.30 -12.53 -27.88
C ALA A 14 -17.60 -13.16 -28.38
N GLY A 15 -17.58 -13.79 -29.56
CA GLY A 15 -18.72 -14.51 -30.12
C GLY A 15 -19.02 -15.76 -29.29
N SER A 16 -18.01 -16.59 -29.01
CA SER A 16 -18.12 -17.79 -28.17
C SER A 16 -18.49 -17.44 -26.72
N LEU A 17 -17.94 -16.35 -26.15
CA LEU A 17 -18.31 -15.93 -24.79
C LEU A 17 -19.76 -15.42 -24.70
N LEU A 18 -20.19 -14.58 -25.65
CA LEU A 18 -21.61 -14.22 -25.77
C LEU A 18 -22.46 -15.47 -25.96
N ALA A 19 -21.92 -16.45 -26.71
CA ALA A 19 -22.57 -17.72 -26.92
C ALA A 19 -22.60 -18.67 -25.71
N ASN A 20 -21.96 -18.34 -24.59
CA ASN A 20 -22.20 -19.02 -23.31
C ASN A 20 -23.09 -18.19 -22.40
N GLY A 21 -22.88 -16.87 -22.33
CA GLY A 21 -23.70 -16.00 -21.49
C GLY A 21 -25.17 -16.01 -21.86
N LEU A 22 -25.45 -16.20 -23.15
CA LEU A 22 -26.78 -16.49 -23.63
C LEU A 22 -27.14 -17.98 -23.35
N ILE A 23 -26.34 -19.01 -23.66
CA ILE A 23 -26.74 -20.44 -23.47
C ILE A 23 -27.08 -20.79 -22.00
N ASN A 24 -26.33 -20.23 -21.07
CA ASN A 24 -26.49 -20.41 -19.62
C ASN A 24 -27.72 -19.67 -19.08
N ASN A 25 -28.28 -18.77 -19.89
CA ASN A 25 -29.60 -18.18 -19.71
C ASN A 25 -30.64 -18.89 -20.62
N GLY A 26 -30.50 -20.16 -20.99
CA GLY A 26 -31.50 -20.96 -21.74
C GLY A 26 -31.81 -20.52 -23.18
N ILE A 27 -31.30 -19.34 -23.53
CA ILE A 27 -31.34 -18.67 -24.82
C ILE A 27 -30.89 -19.71 -25.88
N ASP A 28 -31.68 -19.93 -26.93
CA ASP A 28 -31.45 -20.97 -27.95
C ASP A 28 -30.61 -20.47 -29.14
N THR A 29 -29.45 -21.09 -29.47
CA THR A 29 -28.52 -20.56 -30.50
C THR A 29 -28.02 -21.39 -31.66
N ILE A 30 -27.29 -20.69 -32.54
CA ILE A 30 -26.08 -21.15 -33.17
C ILE A 30 -25.18 -19.97 -33.64
N ILE A 31 -23.85 -20.19 -33.65
CA ILE A 31 -22.84 -19.29 -34.23
C ILE A 31 -22.64 -19.61 -35.72
N PHE A 32 -22.62 -18.57 -36.56
CA PHE A 32 -22.09 -18.62 -37.93
C PHE A 32 -20.57 -18.38 -37.88
N GLU A 33 -19.77 -19.43 -37.67
CA GLU A 33 -18.31 -19.34 -37.83
C GLU A 33 -17.97 -19.57 -39.31
N ARG A 34 -17.05 -18.78 -39.86
CA ARG A 34 -16.67 -18.79 -41.29
C ARG A 34 -15.60 -19.84 -41.62
N ASP A 35 -14.79 -20.17 -40.62
CA ASP A 35 -13.73 -21.17 -40.69
C ASP A 35 -14.37 -22.56 -40.58
N GLU A 36 -13.76 -23.61 -41.14
CA GLU A 36 -14.26 -24.99 -41.03
C GLU A 36 -13.98 -25.61 -39.65
N GLU A 37 -14.76 -26.63 -39.27
CA GLU A 37 -14.67 -27.29 -37.94
C GLU A 37 -13.30 -27.94 -37.70
N SER A 38 -12.71 -28.50 -38.75
CA SER A 38 -11.38 -29.12 -38.74
C SER A 38 -10.21 -28.13 -38.81
N LEU A 39 -10.47 -26.82 -38.93
CA LEU A 39 -9.41 -25.83 -39.11
C LEU A 39 -8.65 -25.57 -37.81
N LYS A 40 -7.58 -26.36 -37.57
CA LYS A 40 -6.58 -26.06 -36.54
C LYS A 40 -6.04 -24.64 -36.73
N ARG A 41 -6.09 -23.84 -35.67
CA ARG A 41 -5.57 -22.46 -35.64
C ARG A 41 -4.26 -22.41 -34.84
N GLU A 42 -3.27 -21.66 -35.32
CA GLU A 42 -2.05 -21.41 -34.54
C GLU A 42 -2.32 -20.54 -33.30
N GLY A 43 -1.70 -20.91 -32.18
CA GLY A 43 -1.97 -20.32 -30.86
C GLY A 43 -0.85 -19.41 -30.34
N TYR A 44 -1.13 -18.11 -30.26
CA TYR A 44 -0.30 -17.17 -29.50
C TYR A 44 -0.83 -16.95 -28.08
N GLN A 45 0.05 -16.57 -27.14
CA GLN A 45 -0.38 -16.22 -25.78
C GLN A 45 -1.12 -14.87 -25.77
N ILE A 46 -2.27 -14.84 -25.11
CA ILE A 46 -2.99 -13.62 -24.73
C ILE A 46 -2.96 -13.45 -23.21
N ARG A 47 -3.27 -12.24 -22.74
CA ARG A 47 -3.27 -11.91 -21.31
C ARG A 47 -4.64 -11.45 -20.86
N LEU A 48 -5.21 -12.13 -19.87
CA LEU A 48 -6.51 -11.82 -19.28
C LEU A 48 -6.33 -10.87 -18.09
N GLY A 49 -6.81 -9.65 -18.25
CA GLY A 49 -7.00 -8.68 -17.18
C GLY A 49 -8.45 -8.60 -16.73
N ASP A 50 -8.72 -7.72 -15.77
CA ASP A 50 -10.03 -7.61 -15.11
C ASP A 50 -11.22 -7.36 -16.07
N PRO A 51 -11.09 -6.66 -17.23
CA PRO A 51 -12.16 -6.57 -18.22
C PRO A 51 -12.55 -7.92 -18.84
N ALA A 52 -11.58 -8.78 -19.17
CA ALA A 52 -11.85 -10.13 -19.66
C ALA A 52 -12.48 -11.00 -18.56
N LEU A 53 -11.94 -10.94 -17.34
CA LEU A 53 -12.49 -11.66 -16.19
C LEU A 53 -13.94 -11.23 -15.88
N THR A 54 -14.28 -9.95 -16.07
CA THR A 54 -15.68 -9.49 -15.97
C THR A 54 -16.55 -10.13 -17.05
N GLY A 55 -16.06 -10.22 -18.28
CA GLY A 55 -16.74 -10.91 -19.39
C GLY A 55 -17.03 -12.37 -19.04
N LEU A 56 -16.00 -13.12 -18.68
CA LEU A 56 -16.07 -14.53 -18.30
C LEU A 56 -17.07 -14.75 -17.15
N ALA A 57 -16.93 -14.02 -16.05
CA ALA A 57 -17.82 -14.13 -14.88
C ALA A 57 -19.26 -13.61 -15.10
N SER A 58 -19.54 -12.90 -16.20
CA SER A 58 -20.90 -12.47 -16.56
C SER A 58 -21.63 -13.48 -17.45
N CYS A 59 -20.94 -14.52 -17.92
CA CYS A 59 -21.41 -15.35 -19.04
C CYS A 59 -21.19 -16.85 -18.86
N LEU A 60 -20.23 -17.25 -18.05
CA LEU A 60 -19.90 -18.65 -17.81
C LEU A 60 -20.53 -19.15 -16.51
N THR A 61 -20.85 -20.44 -16.46
CA THR A 61 -21.08 -21.14 -15.18
C THR A 61 -19.77 -21.24 -14.39
N ASP A 62 -19.86 -21.45 -13.07
CA ASP A 62 -18.68 -21.60 -12.22
C ASP A 62 -17.74 -22.72 -12.72
N SER A 63 -18.28 -23.84 -13.19
CA SER A 63 -17.51 -24.95 -13.75
C SER A 63 -16.75 -24.58 -15.03
N GLN A 64 -17.36 -23.80 -15.92
CA GLN A 64 -16.70 -23.27 -17.13
C GLN A 64 -15.66 -22.19 -16.82
N LEU A 65 -15.88 -21.40 -15.76
CA LEU A 65 -14.91 -20.43 -15.29
C LEU A 65 -13.71 -21.11 -14.63
N GLU A 66 -13.95 -22.15 -13.83
CA GLU A 66 -12.91 -22.97 -13.19
C GLU A 66 -12.01 -23.67 -14.21
N SER A 67 -12.56 -24.26 -15.28
CA SER A 67 -11.75 -24.93 -16.31
C SER A 67 -10.78 -23.96 -17.00
N ILE A 68 -11.22 -22.73 -17.28
CA ILE A 68 -10.37 -21.65 -17.81
C ILE A 68 -9.34 -21.19 -16.76
N VAL A 69 -9.73 -21.04 -15.50
CA VAL A 69 -8.82 -20.64 -14.40
C VAL A 69 -7.70 -21.68 -14.19
N GLN A 70 -8.01 -22.98 -14.29
CA GLN A 70 -7.02 -24.06 -14.21
C GLN A 70 -6.00 -24.06 -15.36
N LYS A 71 -6.29 -23.38 -16.47
CA LYS A 71 -5.47 -23.28 -17.69
C LYS A 71 -4.69 -21.96 -17.80
N LEU A 72 -4.79 -21.09 -16.80
CA LEU A 72 -3.94 -19.91 -16.68
C LEU A 72 -2.48 -20.33 -16.38
N GLY A 73 -1.52 -19.64 -17.00
CA GLY A 73 -0.11 -20.03 -17.05
C GLY A 73 0.51 -20.38 -15.70
N ARG A 74 0.86 -21.66 -15.51
CA ARG A 74 1.23 -22.27 -14.21
C ARG A 74 2.66 -21.93 -13.73
N TYR A 75 3.49 -21.34 -14.58
CA TYR A 75 4.96 -21.26 -14.45
C TYR A 75 5.52 -20.31 -13.36
N SER A 76 4.72 -19.88 -12.37
CA SER A 76 5.22 -19.06 -11.25
C SER A 76 4.59 -19.33 -9.87
N GLY A 77 3.84 -20.44 -9.69
CA GLY A 77 3.24 -20.77 -8.38
C GLY A 77 2.05 -19.87 -7.99
N SER A 78 1.34 -19.34 -8.99
CA SER A 78 0.45 -18.16 -8.89
C SER A 78 1.23 -16.85 -8.62
N SER A 79 0.74 -15.66 -8.96
CA SER A 79 -0.52 -15.29 -9.61
C SER A 79 -0.26 -14.16 -10.63
N LYS A 80 -1.32 -13.63 -11.28
CA LYS A 80 -1.35 -12.50 -12.23
C LYS A 80 -0.03 -11.66 -12.27
N THR A 81 0.66 -11.62 -13.42
CA THR A 81 1.90 -10.83 -13.61
C THR A 81 1.69 -9.55 -14.43
N ALA A 82 2.65 -8.63 -14.40
CA ALA A 82 2.60 -7.33 -15.09
C ALA A 82 3.85 -7.11 -15.96
N PRO A 83 3.80 -6.26 -17.00
CA PRO A 83 4.95 -5.99 -17.86
C PRO A 83 6.04 -5.13 -17.18
N SER A 84 7.27 -5.25 -17.67
CA SER A 84 8.36 -4.31 -17.38
C SER A 84 8.86 -3.70 -18.70
N ILE A 85 9.27 -2.43 -18.66
CA ILE A 85 9.76 -1.68 -19.83
C ILE A 85 11.27 -1.52 -19.69
N CYS A 86 12.04 -1.99 -20.67
CA CYS A 86 13.49 -1.86 -20.72
C CYS A 86 13.94 -0.92 -21.86
N ASN A 87 15.10 -0.29 -21.70
CA ASN A 87 15.76 0.46 -22.77
C ASN A 87 16.54 -0.49 -23.71
N ALA A 88 17.01 0.01 -24.85
CA ALA A 88 17.83 -0.75 -25.82
C ALA A 88 19.15 -1.33 -25.24
N LYS A 89 19.53 -0.99 -24.01
CA LYS A 89 20.66 -1.58 -23.26
C LYS A 89 20.21 -2.68 -22.28
N PHE A 90 18.99 -3.19 -22.43
CA PHE A 90 18.30 -4.16 -21.55
C PHE A 90 18.13 -3.69 -20.09
N GLN A 91 18.23 -2.38 -19.82
CA GLN A 91 18.07 -1.82 -18.48
C GLN A 91 16.60 -1.47 -18.23
N THR A 92 16.02 -1.98 -17.15
CA THR A 92 14.63 -1.67 -16.74
C THR A 92 14.47 -0.18 -16.46
N ILE A 93 13.58 0.48 -17.21
CA ILE A 93 13.17 1.88 -17.03
C ILE A 93 12.00 1.95 -16.04
N LEU A 94 11.07 1.01 -16.14
CA LEU A 94 9.86 0.93 -15.33
C LEU A 94 9.45 -0.52 -15.17
N ASP A 95 9.23 -0.97 -13.94
CA ASP A 95 8.56 -2.24 -13.67
C ASP A 95 7.14 -2.01 -13.16
N LEU A 96 6.13 -2.50 -13.89
CA LEU A 96 4.73 -2.40 -13.48
C LEU A 96 4.36 -3.46 -12.44
N SER A 97 5.21 -4.47 -12.22
CA SER A 97 4.99 -5.49 -11.17
C SER A 97 5.08 -4.90 -9.75
N ALA A 98 5.88 -3.85 -9.59
CA ALA A 98 6.09 -3.09 -8.36
C ALA A 98 5.04 -1.99 -8.11
N LEU A 99 4.09 -1.76 -9.03
CA LEU A 99 3.02 -0.75 -8.87
C LEU A 99 1.77 -1.39 -8.24
N PRO A 100 1.36 -1.01 -7.00
CA PRO A 100 0.18 -1.60 -6.35
C PRO A 100 -1.13 -1.33 -7.09
N THR A 101 -1.19 -0.24 -7.88
CA THR A 101 -2.36 0.20 -8.66
C THR A 101 -2.45 -0.42 -10.05
N TYR A 102 -1.45 -1.20 -10.50
CA TYR A 102 -1.49 -1.81 -11.83
C TYR A 102 -2.21 -3.16 -11.79
N SER A 103 -3.38 -3.23 -12.44
CA SER A 103 -4.13 -4.48 -12.67
C SER A 103 -3.27 -5.51 -13.39
N LYS A 104 -2.68 -6.43 -12.62
CA LYS A 104 -1.90 -7.55 -13.14
C LYS A 104 -2.81 -8.50 -13.93
N SER A 105 -2.23 -9.24 -14.88
CA SER A 105 -2.97 -10.12 -15.82
C SER A 105 -2.40 -11.53 -15.84
N SER A 106 -3.21 -12.52 -16.19
CA SER A 106 -2.76 -13.92 -16.34
C SER A 106 -2.59 -14.27 -17.81
N ALA A 107 -1.52 -14.98 -18.17
CA ALA A 107 -1.34 -15.49 -19.54
C ALA A 107 -2.17 -16.77 -19.76
N ILE A 108 -2.67 -16.95 -20.99
CA ILE A 108 -3.31 -18.19 -21.48
C ILE A 108 -3.07 -18.31 -22.99
N ASN A 109 -3.01 -19.53 -23.53
CA ASN A 109 -3.01 -19.75 -24.97
C ASN A 109 -4.38 -19.33 -25.55
N ARG A 110 -4.39 -18.53 -26.62
CA ARG A 110 -5.62 -18.03 -27.26
C ARG A 110 -6.52 -19.15 -27.79
N VAL A 111 -5.93 -20.21 -28.32
CA VAL A 111 -6.66 -21.37 -28.88
C VAL A 111 -7.36 -22.11 -27.74
N VAL A 112 -6.61 -22.53 -26.73
CA VAL A 112 -7.16 -23.12 -25.49
C VAL A 112 -8.27 -22.29 -24.87
N LEU A 113 -8.15 -20.95 -24.80
CA LEU A 113 -9.25 -20.11 -24.31
C LEU A 113 -10.46 -20.10 -25.25
N ARG A 114 -10.25 -20.01 -26.57
CA ARG A 114 -11.36 -20.05 -27.54
C ARG A 114 -12.12 -21.36 -27.45
N ASP A 115 -11.42 -22.47 -27.35
CA ASP A 115 -12.03 -23.79 -27.49
C ASP A 115 -12.77 -24.15 -26.18
N LEU A 116 -12.21 -23.81 -25.01
CA LEU A 116 -12.96 -23.81 -23.73
C LEU A 116 -14.22 -22.92 -23.73
N LEU A 117 -14.31 -21.93 -24.61
CA LEU A 117 -15.51 -21.12 -24.84
C LEU A 117 -16.40 -21.64 -25.98
N LEU A 118 -15.90 -22.44 -26.91
CA LEU A 118 -16.63 -22.88 -28.10
C LEU A 118 -17.16 -24.31 -27.96
N ASP A 119 -16.39 -25.22 -27.37
CA ASP A 119 -16.74 -26.63 -27.18
C ASP A 119 -18.09 -26.84 -26.45
N PRO A 120 -18.44 -26.09 -25.39
CA PRO A 120 -19.77 -26.19 -24.76
C PRO A 120 -20.90 -25.81 -25.73
N VAL A 121 -20.63 -24.88 -26.64
CA VAL A 121 -21.58 -24.40 -27.65
C VAL A 121 -21.68 -25.41 -28.81
N ILE A 122 -20.58 -26.08 -29.18
CA ILE A 122 -20.60 -27.20 -30.13
C ILE A 122 -21.43 -28.37 -29.55
N ALA A 123 -21.22 -28.72 -28.28
CA ALA A 123 -21.87 -29.85 -27.61
C ALA A 123 -23.41 -29.76 -27.57
N GLU A 124 -23.96 -28.55 -27.43
CA GLU A 124 -25.41 -28.28 -27.49
C GLU A 124 -25.98 -28.31 -28.94
N GLY A 125 -25.13 -28.56 -29.95
CA GLY A 125 -25.48 -28.45 -31.37
C GLY A 125 -25.58 -27.00 -31.85
N LYS A 126 -24.91 -26.07 -31.15
CA LYS A 126 -25.10 -24.63 -31.25
C LYS A 126 -23.92 -23.91 -31.98
N VAL A 127 -23.18 -24.63 -32.82
CA VAL A 127 -22.23 -24.07 -33.82
C VAL A 127 -22.40 -24.84 -35.13
N LYS A 128 -22.33 -24.18 -36.30
CA LYS A 128 -22.06 -24.85 -37.58
C LYS A 128 -21.16 -23.92 -38.40
N PHE A 129 -19.99 -24.47 -38.71
CA PHE A 129 -18.80 -23.87 -39.29
C PHE A 129 -18.96 -23.50 -40.78
N GLY A 130 -17.94 -22.93 -41.41
CA GLY A 130 -17.88 -22.63 -42.86
C GLY A 130 -18.72 -21.44 -43.38
N LYS A 131 -19.46 -20.71 -42.54
CA LYS A 131 -20.31 -19.58 -42.96
C LYS A 131 -19.57 -18.27 -43.19
N HIS A 132 -19.22 -18.03 -44.44
CA HIS A 132 -18.88 -16.68 -44.86
C HIS A 132 -20.14 -15.79 -44.99
N PHE A 133 -20.19 -14.69 -44.22
CA PHE A 133 -21.31 -13.73 -44.13
C PHE A 133 -21.06 -12.49 -44.99
N PRO A 134 -21.79 -12.30 -46.12
CA PRO A 134 -21.69 -11.11 -46.96
C PRO A 134 -22.60 -9.95 -46.54
N HIS A 135 -23.87 -10.20 -46.18
CA HIS A 135 -24.84 -9.13 -45.85
C HIS A 135 -26.11 -9.63 -45.15
N TYR A 136 -26.90 -8.70 -44.62
CA TYR A 136 -28.25 -8.91 -44.11
C TYR A 136 -29.30 -8.13 -44.93
N GLU A 137 -30.57 -8.35 -44.63
CA GLU A 137 -31.76 -7.61 -45.09
C GLU A 137 -32.68 -7.31 -43.88
N ILE A 138 -33.44 -6.21 -43.90
CA ILE A 138 -34.44 -5.88 -42.87
C ILE A 138 -35.86 -6.14 -43.38
N ILE A 139 -36.43 -7.25 -42.92
CA ILE A 139 -37.72 -7.78 -43.39
C ILE A 139 -38.86 -7.18 -42.57
N ASN A 140 -39.56 -6.22 -43.17
CA ASN A 140 -40.80 -5.65 -42.68
C ASN A 140 -42.00 -6.46 -43.21
N LYS A 141 -42.81 -7.01 -42.31
CA LYS A 141 -44.09 -7.67 -42.66
C LYS A 141 -45.24 -6.64 -42.69
N GLU A 142 -46.37 -7.05 -43.25
CA GLU A 142 -47.57 -6.20 -43.41
C GLU A 142 -48.05 -5.55 -42.08
N PRO A 143 -48.84 -4.45 -42.14
CA PRO A 143 -49.16 -3.63 -40.96
C PRO A 143 -49.64 -4.41 -39.73
N GLY A 144 -48.74 -4.53 -38.73
CA GLY A 144 -48.95 -5.32 -37.51
C GLY A 144 -48.01 -6.53 -37.34
N GLY A 145 -47.20 -6.86 -38.35
CA GLY A 145 -46.23 -7.96 -38.30
C GLY A 145 -44.93 -7.63 -37.54
N LYS A 146 -44.28 -8.68 -36.99
CA LYS A 146 -42.93 -8.61 -36.40
C LYS A 146 -41.91 -8.33 -37.52
N GLU A 147 -41.18 -7.22 -37.40
CA GLU A 147 -39.98 -6.92 -38.18
C GLU A 147 -38.84 -7.87 -37.76
N SER A 148 -38.00 -8.30 -38.70
CA SER A 148 -36.90 -9.25 -38.45
C SER A 148 -35.71 -8.98 -39.37
N VAL A 149 -34.53 -9.44 -38.99
CA VAL A 149 -33.33 -9.45 -39.84
C VAL A 149 -33.27 -10.79 -40.58
N LYS A 150 -33.06 -10.76 -41.89
CA LYS A 150 -32.65 -11.92 -42.69
C LYS A 150 -31.15 -11.85 -42.89
N VAL A 151 -30.42 -12.87 -42.44
CA VAL A 151 -28.97 -12.97 -42.55
C VAL A 151 -28.67 -13.89 -43.73
N ASN A 152 -27.90 -13.43 -44.71
CA ASN A 152 -27.59 -14.17 -45.93
C ASN A 152 -26.15 -14.67 -45.91
N PHE A 153 -25.88 -15.74 -46.66
CA PHE A 153 -24.58 -16.42 -46.68
C PHE A 153 -24.05 -16.68 -48.07
N SER A 154 -22.73 -16.86 -48.17
CA SER A 154 -22.04 -17.02 -49.45
C SER A 154 -22.35 -18.33 -50.20
N ASP A 155 -22.91 -19.33 -49.52
CA ASP A 155 -23.46 -20.56 -50.12
C ASP A 155 -24.90 -20.37 -50.67
N GLY A 156 -25.51 -19.20 -50.46
CA GLY A 156 -26.87 -18.88 -50.86
C GLY A 156 -27.95 -19.26 -49.84
N SER A 157 -27.60 -19.77 -48.65
CA SER A 157 -28.58 -19.98 -47.58
C SER A 157 -28.96 -18.66 -46.89
N SER A 158 -30.01 -18.69 -46.07
CA SER A 158 -30.39 -17.57 -45.22
C SER A 158 -30.99 -18.04 -43.90
N GLU A 159 -30.93 -17.19 -42.89
CA GLU A 159 -31.58 -17.37 -41.59
C GLU A 159 -32.34 -16.10 -41.18
N TYR A 160 -33.38 -16.22 -40.35
CA TYR A 160 -34.16 -15.11 -39.80
C TYR A 160 -33.93 -14.95 -38.30
N CYS A 161 -33.69 -13.74 -37.84
CA CYS A 161 -33.56 -13.41 -36.41
C CYS A 161 -34.23 -12.08 -36.05
N ASP A 162 -34.40 -11.80 -34.76
CA ASP A 162 -34.79 -10.49 -34.24
C ASP A 162 -33.61 -9.53 -34.12
N ILE A 163 -32.43 -10.05 -33.77
CA ILE A 163 -31.16 -9.32 -33.61
C ILE A 163 -30.04 -10.10 -34.33
N LEU A 164 -29.06 -9.39 -34.88
CA LEU A 164 -27.84 -9.94 -35.43
C LEU A 164 -26.65 -9.29 -34.70
N VAL A 165 -25.69 -10.07 -34.21
CA VAL A 165 -24.45 -9.62 -33.59
C VAL A 165 -23.28 -10.00 -34.49
N ALA A 166 -22.53 -9.01 -34.97
CA ALA A 166 -21.28 -9.22 -35.70
C ALA A 166 -20.09 -9.23 -34.74
N ALA A 167 -19.45 -10.40 -34.62
CA ALA A 167 -18.28 -10.71 -33.81
C ALA A 167 -17.11 -11.27 -34.66
N ASP A 168 -17.23 -11.17 -35.98
CA ASP A 168 -16.32 -11.69 -37.03
C ASP A 168 -14.94 -10.99 -37.08
N GLY A 169 -14.79 -9.94 -36.29
CA GLY A 169 -13.51 -9.27 -36.05
C GLY A 169 -13.05 -8.38 -37.20
N SER A 170 -11.77 -8.03 -37.18
CA SER A 170 -11.19 -7.11 -38.15
C SER A 170 -10.80 -7.86 -39.42
N GLY A 171 -11.79 -8.27 -40.23
CA GLY A 171 -11.69 -9.10 -41.45
C GLY A 171 -10.31 -9.22 -42.09
N SER A 172 -9.47 -10.13 -41.57
CA SER A 172 -8.15 -10.44 -42.13
C SER A 172 -8.33 -11.39 -43.29
N LYS A 173 -7.62 -11.12 -44.41
CA LYS A 173 -7.35 -12.16 -45.42
C LYS A 173 -6.57 -13.30 -44.76
N LYS A 174 -6.60 -14.46 -45.42
CA LYS A 174 -5.81 -15.68 -45.11
C LYS A 174 -4.50 -15.38 -44.37
N GLY A 175 -4.26 -16.09 -43.26
CA GLY A 175 -2.88 -16.41 -42.88
C GLY A 175 -2.22 -17.17 -44.04
N GLY A 176 -0.90 -17.01 -44.22
CA GLY A 176 -0.21 -17.62 -45.36
C GLY A 176 -0.44 -19.14 -45.41
N ASP A 177 -0.50 -19.71 -46.61
CA ASP A 177 -0.61 -21.15 -46.76
C ASP A 177 0.64 -21.81 -46.13
N GLN A 178 0.46 -22.54 -45.03
CA GLN A 178 1.49 -23.24 -44.25
C GLN A 178 0.98 -24.66 -43.97
N GLU A 179 1.87 -25.66 -44.04
CA GLU A 179 1.51 -27.07 -44.02
C GLU A 179 1.02 -27.53 -42.64
N HIS A 180 0.02 -28.41 -42.62
CA HIS A 180 -0.65 -28.85 -41.39
C HIS A 180 0.05 -30.06 -40.77
N ASP A 181 0.39 -29.96 -39.48
CA ASP A 181 0.77 -31.12 -38.67
C ASP A 181 -0.48 -31.71 -37.98
N GLU A 182 -0.83 -32.96 -38.31
CA GLU A 182 -2.02 -33.62 -37.80
C GLU A 182 -1.88 -34.05 -36.32
N ASP A 183 -0.66 -34.17 -35.77
CA ASP A 183 -0.41 -34.80 -34.46
C ASP A 183 0.04 -33.81 -33.35
N PHE A 184 -0.33 -32.53 -33.48
CA PHE A 184 0.00 -31.47 -32.51
C PHE A 184 -0.67 -31.64 -31.13
N ASP A 185 -0.05 -32.41 -30.24
CA ASP A 185 -0.37 -32.49 -28.81
C ASP A 185 0.31 -31.35 -28.03
N PHE A 186 -0.47 -30.43 -27.46
CA PHE A 186 0.04 -29.21 -26.83
C PHE A 186 0.48 -29.45 -25.38
N ASP A 187 1.79 -29.66 -25.17
CA ASP A 187 2.38 -29.79 -23.83
C ASP A 187 2.28 -28.47 -23.03
N GLU A 188 1.28 -28.40 -22.15
CA GLU A 188 1.03 -27.25 -21.25
C GLU A 188 2.18 -26.96 -20.26
N ASN A 189 3.18 -27.85 -20.17
CA ASN A 189 4.36 -27.67 -19.35
C ASN A 189 5.51 -26.97 -20.10
N GLN A 190 5.42 -26.80 -21.42
CA GLN A 190 6.44 -26.12 -22.21
C GLN A 190 6.27 -24.60 -22.21
N ALA A 191 7.38 -23.90 -21.99
CA ALA A 191 7.43 -22.45 -21.89
C ALA A 191 7.32 -21.81 -23.29
N SER A 192 6.10 -21.58 -23.76
CA SER A 192 5.83 -20.86 -25.01
C SER A 192 6.34 -19.41 -24.92
N PHE A 193 7.24 -19.06 -25.83
CA PHE A 193 7.83 -17.72 -25.96
C PHE A 193 7.29 -17.03 -27.22
N TYR A 194 7.01 -15.73 -27.14
CA TYR A 194 6.50 -14.92 -28.24
C TYR A 194 7.11 -13.52 -28.20
N TRP A 195 7.45 -12.98 -29.37
CA TRP A 195 7.92 -11.61 -29.51
C TRP A 195 7.31 -10.88 -30.71
N SER A 196 7.28 -9.55 -30.61
CA SER A 196 6.87 -8.64 -31.68
C SER A 196 7.88 -7.50 -31.81
N LEU A 197 8.35 -7.25 -33.03
CA LEU A 197 9.16 -6.07 -33.36
C LEU A 197 8.32 -5.07 -34.15
N SER A 198 8.34 -3.79 -33.74
CA SER A 198 7.75 -2.69 -34.49
C SER A 198 8.84 -1.89 -35.18
N VAL A 199 8.77 -1.77 -36.50
CA VAL A 199 9.75 -1.06 -37.32
C VAL A 199 9.07 0.15 -38.00
N PRO A 200 9.59 1.38 -37.83
CA PRO A 200 9.12 2.54 -38.58
C PRO A 200 9.28 2.33 -40.09
N ARG A 201 8.31 2.73 -40.92
CA ARG A 201 8.37 2.54 -42.38
C ARG A 201 9.62 3.18 -43.00
N GLU A 202 10.10 4.31 -42.47
CA GLU A 202 11.35 4.96 -42.90
C GLU A 202 12.60 4.06 -42.81
N LEU A 203 12.59 3.04 -41.96
CA LEU A 203 13.69 2.09 -41.78
C LEU A 203 13.46 0.76 -42.53
N CYS A 204 12.33 0.59 -43.21
CA CYS A 204 12.02 -0.59 -44.02
C CYS A 204 12.25 -0.29 -45.51
N PRO A 205 13.26 -0.91 -46.16
CA PRO A 205 13.56 -0.67 -47.58
C PRO A 205 12.70 -1.49 -48.54
N PHE A 206 11.73 -2.25 -48.03
CA PHE A 206 10.86 -3.17 -48.77
C PHE A 206 9.45 -2.63 -48.81
N ASP A 207 8.80 -2.67 -49.98
CA ASP A 207 7.45 -2.15 -50.10
C ASP A 207 6.38 -3.15 -49.62
N ASP A 208 6.50 -4.44 -49.98
CA ASP A 208 5.62 -5.53 -49.53
C ASP A 208 6.32 -6.50 -48.54
N PRO A 209 5.60 -7.08 -47.54
CA PRO A 209 6.17 -8.05 -46.60
C PRO A 209 6.72 -9.36 -47.22
N SER A 210 6.38 -9.67 -48.46
CA SER A 210 6.93 -10.79 -49.23
C SER A 210 8.28 -10.48 -49.88
N ASP A 211 8.64 -9.21 -50.05
CA ASP A 211 9.94 -8.80 -50.63
C ASP A 211 11.13 -9.02 -49.67
N ILE A 212 10.89 -9.23 -48.37
CA ILE A 212 11.92 -9.39 -47.34
C ILE A 212 12.56 -10.80 -47.46
N PRO A 213 13.83 -10.96 -47.90
CA PRO A 213 14.38 -12.29 -48.20
C PRO A 213 14.65 -13.14 -46.94
N ASP A 214 15.06 -12.47 -45.86
CA ASP A 214 15.33 -13.07 -44.56
C ASP A 214 14.77 -12.12 -43.48
N ARG A 215 13.61 -12.49 -42.92
CA ARG A 215 12.90 -11.67 -41.94
C ARG A 215 13.64 -11.62 -40.60
N ARG A 216 14.36 -12.69 -40.24
CA ARG A 216 15.06 -12.82 -38.96
C ARG A 216 16.31 -11.94 -38.95
N LYS A 217 17.09 -11.99 -40.03
CA LYS A 217 18.22 -11.09 -40.25
C LYS A 217 17.79 -9.63 -40.38
N PHE A 218 16.68 -9.32 -41.06
CA PHE A 218 16.16 -7.95 -41.09
C PHE A 218 15.87 -7.42 -39.67
N CYS A 219 15.20 -8.19 -38.82
CA CYS A 219 14.98 -7.83 -37.42
C CYS A 219 16.30 -7.62 -36.63
N LEU A 220 17.29 -8.49 -36.82
CA LEU A 220 18.61 -8.38 -36.20
C LEU A 220 19.40 -7.15 -36.70
N ASP A 221 19.37 -6.84 -38.00
CA ASP A 221 20.02 -5.67 -38.59
C ASP A 221 19.39 -4.34 -38.10
N ILE A 222 18.09 -4.33 -37.79
CA ILE A 222 17.41 -3.20 -37.13
C ILE A 222 17.91 -3.02 -35.69
N VAL A 223 18.00 -4.09 -34.88
CA VAL A 223 18.43 -4.01 -33.47
C VAL A 223 19.93 -4.20 -33.23
N ARG A 224 20.77 -4.16 -34.28
CA ARG A 224 22.23 -4.42 -34.22
C ARG A 224 23.02 -3.64 -33.16
N ASN A 225 22.52 -2.48 -32.73
CA ASN A 225 23.14 -1.62 -31.71
C ASN A 225 22.51 -1.79 -30.30
N TRP A 226 21.54 -2.68 -30.14
CA TRP A 226 20.90 -3.01 -28.86
C TRP A 226 21.71 -4.09 -28.14
N ALA A 227 21.41 -4.31 -26.85
CA ALA A 227 22.13 -5.28 -26.03
C ALA A 227 21.95 -6.74 -26.50
N PRO A 228 22.93 -7.64 -26.25
CA PRO A 228 22.94 -9.01 -26.77
C PRO A 228 21.73 -9.85 -26.39
N GLU A 229 21.08 -9.57 -25.26
CA GLU A 229 19.87 -10.23 -24.78
C GLU A 229 18.74 -10.14 -25.81
N TYR A 230 18.60 -9.00 -26.50
CA TYR A 230 17.63 -8.85 -27.60
C TYR A 230 18.03 -9.67 -28.83
N HIS A 231 19.31 -9.88 -29.08
CA HIS A 231 19.78 -10.67 -30.23
C HIS A 231 19.54 -12.16 -29.97
N VAL A 232 19.79 -12.63 -28.75
CA VAL A 232 19.40 -13.97 -28.27
C VAL A 232 17.89 -14.17 -28.39
N MET A 233 17.10 -13.19 -27.94
CA MET A 233 15.64 -13.20 -27.99
C MET A 233 15.09 -13.36 -29.42
N LEU A 234 15.63 -12.61 -30.39
CA LEU A 234 15.23 -12.68 -31.81
C LEU A 234 15.80 -13.93 -32.54
N SER A 235 16.82 -14.57 -31.96
CA SER A 235 17.43 -15.80 -32.48
C SER A 235 16.84 -17.08 -31.88
N ALA A 236 15.89 -16.98 -30.95
CA ALA A 236 15.09 -18.12 -30.52
C ALA A 236 14.25 -18.65 -31.70
N GLY A 237 14.14 -19.98 -31.83
CA GLY A 237 13.50 -20.61 -32.98
C GLY A 237 14.28 -20.52 -34.30
N ALA A 238 15.60 -20.30 -34.25
CA ALA A 238 16.43 -20.19 -35.46
C ALA A 238 16.49 -21.46 -36.34
N SER A 239 16.05 -22.61 -35.81
CA SER A 239 15.77 -23.86 -36.55
C SER A 239 14.67 -23.70 -37.60
N ASP A 240 13.71 -22.81 -37.35
CA ASP A 240 12.46 -22.75 -38.08
C ASP A 240 12.63 -21.82 -39.29
N GLU A 241 12.38 -22.34 -40.50
CA GLU A 241 12.54 -21.57 -41.74
C GLU A 241 11.48 -20.45 -41.84
N ASN A 242 11.93 -19.21 -41.70
CA ASN A 242 11.18 -17.97 -41.98
C ASN A 242 9.82 -17.74 -41.28
N ASN A 243 9.51 -18.46 -40.18
CA ASN A 243 8.30 -18.34 -39.33
C ASN A 243 8.13 -16.99 -38.57
N ILE A 244 8.47 -15.85 -39.19
CA ILE A 244 8.16 -14.50 -38.72
C ILE A 244 6.94 -13.97 -39.49
N THR A 245 5.82 -13.82 -38.78
CA THR A 245 4.57 -13.31 -39.35
C THR A 245 4.58 -11.79 -39.39
N VAL A 246 4.37 -11.21 -40.57
CA VAL A 246 4.31 -9.75 -40.74
C VAL A 246 2.87 -9.25 -40.68
N THR A 247 2.56 -8.37 -39.73
CA THR A 247 1.21 -7.87 -39.47
C THR A 247 1.13 -6.36 -39.63
N MET A 248 0.23 -5.89 -40.50
CA MET A 248 -0.12 -4.48 -40.59
C MET A 248 -1.07 -4.09 -39.45
N PRO A 249 -0.68 -3.19 -38.53
CA PRO A 249 -1.53 -2.77 -37.42
C PRO A 249 -2.72 -1.96 -37.95
N ARG A 250 -3.92 -2.22 -37.41
CA ARG A 250 -5.17 -1.53 -37.75
C ARG A 250 -5.80 -0.94 -36.51
N ALA A 251 -6.59 0.12 -36.68
CA ALA A 251 -7.34 0.75 -35.61
C ALA A 251 -8.60 1.43 -36.15
N SER A 252 -9.72 1.31 -35.43
CA SER A 252 -10.99 1.93 -35.81
C SER A 252 -11.05 3.43 -35.46
N THR A 253 -11.59 4.25 -36.35
CA THR A 253 -11.91 5.66 -36.03
C THR A 253 -13.08 5.75 -35.06
N LYS A 254 -13.01 6.61 -34.02
CA LYS A 254 -14.08 6.70 -32.99
C LYS A 254 -15.44 7.03 -33.59
N LEU A 255 -16.39 6.09 -33.40
CA LEU A 255 -17.79 6.29 -33.76
C LEU A 255 -18.42 7.44 -32.97
N SER A 256 -19.21 8.26 -33.67
CA SER A 256 -20.05 9.28 -33.04
C SER A 256 -21.31 8.66 -32.43
N LYS A 257 -21.90 9.26 -31.40
CA LYS A 257 -23.13 8.77 -30.75
C LYS A 257 -24.39 8.74 -31.66
N ASN A 258 -24.29 9.28 -32.87
CA ASN A 258 -25.33 9.27 -33.90
C ASN A 258 -24.86 8.54 -35.18
N TRP A 259 -23.86 7.65 -35.10
CA TRP A 259 -23.20 7.08 -36.30
C TRP A 259 -24.18 6.33 -37.20
N ARG A 260 -25.10 5.54 -36.64
CA ARG A 260 -26.16 4.83 -37.36
C ARG A 260 -27.03 5.76 -38.20
N GLN A 261 -27.41 6.90 -37.62
CA GLN A 261 -28.24 7.92 -38.27
C GLN A 261 -27.47 8.64 -39.39
N ARG A 262 -26.17 8.90 -39.18
CA ARG A 262 -25.28 9.46 -40.21
C ARG A 262 -25.03 8.50 -41.37
N LEU A 263 -24.93 7.20 -41.09
CA LEU A 263 -24.69 6.17 -42.10
C LEU A 263 -25.88 6.08 -43.07
N ARG A 264 -27.11 5.95 -42.54
CA ARG A 264 -28.35 6.03 -43.33
C ARG A 264 -28.41 7.31 -44.18
N ALA A 265 -28.16 8.47 -43.56
CA ALA A 265 -28.19 9.75 -44.26
C ALA A 265 -27.10 9.91 -45.35
N ARG A 266 -25.96 9.22 -45.22
CA ARG A 266 -24.88 9.24 -46.21
C ARG A 266 -25.22 8.39 -47.43
N ASN A 267 -25.78 7.21 -47.22
CA ASN A 267 -26.11 6.26 -48.28
C ASN A 267 -27.59 6.40 -48.71
N GLY A 268 -28.00 7.63 -49.04
CA GLY A 268 -29.28 7.91 -49.71
C GLY A 268 -30.55 7.59 -48.90
N ASN A 269 -30.47 7.53 -47.56
CA ASN A 269 -31.51 7.00 -46.66
C ASN A 269 -31.80 5.50 -46.88
N ASN A 270 -30.79 4.69 -47.23
CA ASN A 270 -30.87 3.24 -47.08
C ASN A 270 -31.32 2.91 -45.64
N THR A 271 -32.45 2.24 -45.50
CA THR A 271 -33.08 1.93 -44.21
C THR A 271 -32.37 0.79 -43.47
N GLU A 272 -31.63 -0.06 -44.18
CA GLU A 272 -31.00 -1.25 -43.62
C GLU A 272 -29.69 -0.93 -42.90
N GLU A 273 -28.95 0.09 -43.36
CA GLU A 273 -27.64 0.40 -42.81
C GLU A 273 -27.68 0.95 -41.38
N GLY A 274 -26.88 0.33 -40.50
CA GLY A 274 -26.86 0.68 -39.08
C GLY A 274 -28.22 0.47 -38.39
N HIS A 275 -29.09 -0.40 -38.91
CA HIS A 275 -30.38 -0.71 -38.30
C HIS A 275 -30.20 -1.20 -36.85
N PRO A 276 -31.00 -0.75 -35.86
CA PRO A 276 -30.80 -1.08 -34.44
C PRO A 276 -30.92 -2.57 -34.09
N ARG A 277 -31.34 -3.43 -35.04
CA ARG A 277 -31.28 -4.89 -34.89
C ARG A 277 -29.91 -5.50 -35.18
N VAL A 278 -28.98 -4.77 -35.78
CA VAL A 278 -27.64 -5.28 -36.10
C VAL A 278 -26.62 -4.62 -35.18
N TRP A 279 -26.10 -5.37 -34.21
CA TRP A 279 -25.17 -4.94 -33.15
C TRP A 279 -23.75 -5.40 -33.49
N LEU A 280 -22.74 -4.67 -33.04
CA LEU A 280 -21.33 -4.96 -33.34
C LEU A 280 -20.54 -5.15 -32.03
N VAL A 281 -19.61 -6.10 -32.00
CA VAL A 281 -18.81 -6.41 -30.80
C VAL A 281 -17.33 -6.61 -31.13
N GLY A 282 -16.43 -6.24 -30.20
CA GLY A 282 -15.00 -6.44 -30.34
C GLY A 282 -14.38 -5.78 -31.58
N ASP A 283 -13.47 -6.51 -32.22
CA ASP A 283 -12.68 -6.05 -33.36
C ASP A 283 -13.51 -5.67 -34.61
N ALA A 284 -14.74 -6.17 -34.74
CA ALA A 284 -15.66 -5.80 -35.83
C ALA A 284 -16.09 -4.32 -35.78
N VAL A 285 -15.91 -3.65 -34.62
CA VAL A 285 -16.23 -2.23 -34.42
C VAL A 285 -15.06 -1.43 -33.87
N HIS A 286 -14.31 -1.94 -32.89
CA HIS A 286 -13.24 -1.21 -32.21
C HIS A 286 -11.88 -1.92 -32.24
N ALA A 287 -11.53 -2.53 -33.37
CA ALA A 287 -10.17 -2.98 -33.66
C ALA A 287 -9.14 -1.95 -33.21
N MET A 288 -8.07 -2.41 -32.55
CA MET A 288 -7.04 -1.56 -31.98
C MET A 288 -5.66 -2.18 -32.14
N GLN A 289 -4.63 -1.33 -32.21
CA GLN A 289 -3.25 -1.81 -32.31
C GLN A 289 -2.88 -2.71 -31.12
N PRO A 290 -2.08 -3.77 -31.33
CA PRO A 290 -1.77 -4.76 -30.29
C PRO A 290 -0.88 -4.23 -29.14
N SER A 291 -0.48 -2.96 -29.17
CA SER A 291 0.50 -2.30 -28.29
C SER A 291 0.24 -2.39 -26.77
N ARG A 292 -0.94 -2.86 -26.33
CA ARG A 292 -1.25 -3.21 -24.93
C ARG A 292 -1.96 -4.57 -24.74
N GLY A 293 -2.21 -5.35 -25.80
CA GLY A 293 -3.01 -6.59 -25.71
C GLY A 293 -4.47 -6.41 -25.28
N MET A 294 -5.03 -5.19 -25.37
CA MET A 294 -6.34 -4.87 -24.79
C MET A 294 -7.54 -5.19 -25.69
N GLY A 295 -7.36 -5.49 -26.98
CA GLY A 295 -8.46 -5.80 -27.92
C GLY A 295 -9.39 -6.90 -27.42
N GLY A 296 -8.87 -8.12 -27.25
CA GLY A 296 -9.65 -9.25 -26.70
C GLY A 296 -10.21 -8.98 -25.29
N ASN A 297 -9.48 -8.25 -24.44
CA ASN A 297 -9.96 -7.84 -23.12
C ASN A 297 -11.19 -6.91 -23.20
N GLN A 298 -11.23 -5.99 -24.16
CA GLN A 298 -12.39 -5.13 -24.37
C GLN A 298 -13.51 -5.88 -25.08
N ALA A 299 -13.21 -6.75 -26.04
CA ALA A 299 -14.19 -7.58 -26.74
C ALA A 299 -14.97 -8.49 -25.77
N MET A 300 -14.29 -9.17 -24.85
CA MET A 300 -14.95 -9.95 -23.78
C MET A 300 -15.72 -9.06 -22.80
N ARG A 301 -15.24 -7.84 -22.50
CA ARG A 301 -15.96 -6.89 -21.64
C ARG A 301 -17.21 -6.31 -22.30
N ASP A 302 -17.24 -6.18 -23.63
CA ASP A 302 -18.43 -5.78 -24.36
C ASP A 302 -19.58 -6.78 -24.15
N VAL A 303 -19.28 -8.08 -24.07
CA VAL A 303 -20.28 -9.12 -23.81
C VAL A 303 -21.00 -8.87 -22.49
N ALA A 304 -20.26 -8.58 -21.41
CA ALA A 304 -20.84 -8.20 -20.11
C ALA A 304 -21.64 -6.88 -20.16
N ASP A 305 -21.28 -5.94 -21.03
CA ASP A 305 -22.03 -4.69 -21.22
C ASP A 305 -23.29 -4.88 -22.12
N MET A 306 -23.31 -5.93 -22.95
CA MET A 306 -24.33 -6.29 -23.96
C MET A 306 -25.41 -7.23 -23.42
N LEU A 307 -25.01 -8.33 -22.78
CA LEU A 307 -25.88 -9.42 -22.33
C LEU A 307 -27.10 -8.93 -21.51
N PRO A 308 -26.97 -8.00 -20.55
CA PRO A 308 -28.14 -7.46 -19.83
C PRO A 308 -29.14 -6.72 -20.71
N GLU A 309 -28.69 -6.04 -21.77
CA GLU A 309 -29.58 -5.30 -22.69
C GLU A 309 -30.28 -6.23 -23.68
N LEU A 310 -29.69 -7.40 -24.00
CA LEU A 310 -30.35 -8.46 -24.76
C LEU A 310 -31.40 -9.18 -23.90
N LEU A 311 -31.06 -9.61 -22.68
CA LEU A 311 -31.97 -10.23 -21.72
C LEU A 311 -33.26 -9.40 -21.51
N GLU A 312 -33.10 -8.08 -21.41
CA GLU A 312 -34.22 -7.13 -21.29
C GLU A 312 -35.11 -7.03 -22.53
N LEU A 313 -34.59 -7.27 -23.74
CA LEU A 313 -35.42 -7.36 -24.96
C LEU A 313 -36.24 -8.65 -24.96
N VAL A 314 -35.69 -9.77 -24.49
CA VAL A 314 -36.42 -11.03 -24.46
C VAL A 314 -37.59 -10.97 -23.50
N ARG A 315 -37.37 -10.54 -22.25
CA ARG A 315 -38.44 -10.33 -21.27
C ARG A 315 -39.59 -9.50 -21.82
N ALA A 316 -39.28 -8.45 -22.59
CA ALA A 316 -40.28 -7.62 -23.25
C ALA A 316 -40.98 -8.30 -24.45
N ALA A 317 -40.28 -9.16 -25.21
CA ALA A 317 -40.86 -9.96 -26.29
C ALA A 317 -41.75 -11.12 -25.78
N GLU A 318 -41.45 -11.68 -24.62
CA GLU A 318 -42.27 -12.71 -23.97
C GLU A 318 -43.55 -12.13 -23.33
N ALA A 319 -43.43 -10.98 -22.66
CA ALA A 319 -44.50 -10.37 -21.88
C ALA A 319 -45.47 -9.47 -22.67
N GLY A 320 -45.23 -9.24 -23.98
CA GLY A 320 -45.82 -8.10 -24.69
C GLY A 320 -46.18 -8.31 -26.17
N PRO A 321 -46.57 -7.24 -26.87
CA PRO A 321 -46.71 -7.22 -28.32
C PRO A 321 -45.32 -7.31 -29.01
N PRO A 322 -45.26 -7.51 -30.35
CA PRO A 322 -44.00 -7.50 -31.09
C PRO A 322 -43.18 -6.23 -30.81
N LEU A 323 -41.93 -6.42 -30.36
CA LEU A 323 -40.99 -5.34 -30.02
C LEU A 323 -40.93 -4.28 -31.13
N SER A 324 -41.14 -3.03 -30.77
CA SER A 324 -40.96 -1.92 -31.71
C SER A 324 -39.47 -1.68 -31.99
N ALA A 325 -39.17 -1.20 -33.19
CA ALA A 325 -37.81 -0.77 -33.56
C ALA A 325 -37.23 0.27 -32.58
N LYS A 326 -38.08 1.04 -31.89
CA LYS A 326 -37.70 2.03 -30.88
C LYS A 326 -37.23 1.41 -29.55
N GLU A 327 -37.84 0.30 -29.11
CA GLU A 327 -37.40 -0.41 -27.90
C GLU A 327 -36.04 -1.07 -28.15
N ILE A 328 -35.88 -1.69 -29.32
CA ILE A 328 -34.60 -2.25 -29.77
C ILE A 328 -33.55 -1.14 -29.96
N GLU A 329 -33.89 0.00 -30.57
CA GLU A 329 -32.99 1.17 -30.65
C GLU A 329 -32.60 1.69 -29.27
N THR A 330 -33.50 1.65 -28.28
CA THR A 330 -33.21 2.09 -26.92
C THR A 330 -32.16 1.18 -26.25
N ARG A 331 -32.29 -0.14 -26.36
CA ARG A 331 -31.34 -1.12 -25.80
C ARG A 331 -30.02 -1.17 -26.56
N CYS A 332 -30.07 -1.12 -27.89
CA CYS A 332 -28.88 -0.99 -28.75
C CYS A 332 -28.07 0.27 -28.38
N ASN A 333 -28.73 1.43 -28.22
CA ASN A 333 -28.05 2.66 -27.80
C ASN A 333 -27.54 2.60 -26.34
N ALA A 334 -28.17 1.83 -25.46
CA ALA A 334 -27.68 1.63 -24.09
C ALA A 334 -26.38 0.83 -24.05
N TYR A 335 -26.31 -0.29 -24.79
CA TYR A 335 -25.07 -1.04 -25.03
C TYR A 335 -24.01 -0.18 -25.73
N GLU A 336 -24.33 0.43 -26.87
CA GLU A 336 -23.37 1.20 -27.66
C GLU A 336 -22.82 2.40 -26.90
N LYS A 337 -23.61 3.05 -26.04
CA LYS A 337 -23.09 4.13 -25.20
C LYS A 337 -22.00 3.64 -24.25
N LYS A 338 -22.18 2.47 -23.62
CA LYS A 338 -21.16 1.84 -22.75
C LYS A 338 -19.91 1.49 -23.56
N MET A 339 -20.08 0.72 -24.64
CA MET A 339 -18.99 0.24 -25.50
C MET A 339 -18.26 1.40 -26.20
N ILE A 340 -18.95 2.41 -26.74
CA ILE A 340 -18.30 3.49 -27.50
C ILE A 340 -17.51 4.45 -26.59
N ASP A 341 -17.99 4.72 -25.38
CA ASP A 341 -17.24 5.55 -24.43
C ASP A 341 -16.06 4.76 -23.79
N ARG A 342 -16.17 3.44 -23.61
CA ARG A 342 -15.10 2.56 -23.09
C ARG A 342 -14.08 2.11 -24.15
N SER A 343 -14.52 1.38 -25.16
CA SER A 343 -13.64 0.66 -26.10
C SER A 343 -12.94 1.60 -27.08
N PHE A 344 -13.60 2.64 -27.60
CA PHE A 344 -12.92 3.67 -28.39
C PHE A 344 -12.07 4.64 -27.56
N ALA A 345 -12.14 4.60 -26.23
CA ALA A 345 -10.99 5.05 -25.45
C ALA A 345 -9.84 4.11 -25.78
N TRP A 346 -9.91 2.81 -25.43
CA TRP A 346 -8.85 1.83 -25.68
C TRP A 346 -8.27 1.79 -27.11
N VAL A 347 -9.05 2.05 -28.16
CA VAL A 347 -8.52 2.25 -29.52
C VAL A 347 -7.58 3.45 -29.60
N ALA A 348 -8.08 4.64 -29.23
CA ALA A 348 -7.30 5.88 -29.26
C ALA A 348 -6.11 5.84 -28.28
N LYS A 349 -6.31 5.25 -27.09
CA LYS A 349 -5.25 4.97 -26.11
C LYS A 349 -4.11 4.20 -26.79
N SER A 350 -4.41 3.11 -27.49
CA SER A 350 -3.42 2.16 -28.03
C SER A 350 -2.66 2.64 -29.27
N GLY A 351 -2.90 3.89 -29.71
CA GLY A 351 -2.28 4.53 -30.87
C GLY A 351 -3.32 5.15 -31.81
N GLY A 352 -4.54 4.61 -31.84
CA GLY A 352 -5.54 5.02 -32.84
C GLY A 352 -4.97 4.90 -34.27
N THR A 353 -5.22 5.91 -35.09
CA THR A 353 -4.81 5.95 -36.50
C THR A 353 -3.60 6.88 -36.76
N ALA A 354 -2.74 7.14 -35.77
CA ALA A 354 -1.57 8.02 -35.91
C ALA A 354 -0.45 7.65 -34.92
N LEU A 355 0.80 7.93 -35.28
CA LEU A 355 1.97 7.66 -34.42
C LEU A 355 1.96 8.53 -33.14
N PRO A 356 2.23 7.94 -31.95
CA PRO A 356 2.53 8.71 -30.74
C PRO A 356 3.98 9.22 -30.77
N ASP A 357 4.19 10.45 -31.25
CA ASP A 357 5.51 11.10 -31.28
C ASP A 357 5.80 11.88 -29.97
N GLN A 358 6.55 11.28 -29.04
CA GLN A 358 7.08 11.96 -27.86
C GLN A 358 8.46 11.41 -27.41
N GLN A 359 9.36 12.32 -27.06
CA GLN A 359 10.75 12.01 -26.66
C GLN A 359 10.86 11.64 -25.17
N LEU A 360 11.13 10.36 -24.88
CA LEU A 360 11.23 9.80 -23.52
C LEU A 360 12.48 10.20 -22.69
N GLN A 361 13.26 11.22 -23.10
CA GLN A 361 14.61 11.45 -22.56
C GLN A 361 14.70 12.26 -21.25
N GLN A 362 13.65 12.94 -20.79
CA GLN A 362 13.77 13.93 -19.68
C GLN A 362 13.52 13.39 -18.26
N THR A 363 13.00 12.17 -18.09
CA THR A 363 12.51 11.69 -16.77
C THR A 363 13.57 10.98 -15.91
N ALA A 364 14.68 10.52 -16.49
CA ALA A 364 15.67 9.69 -15.79
C ALA A 364 16.62 10.48 -14.86
N SER A 365 16.83 11.78 -15.12
CA SER A 365 17.86 12.61 -14.48
C SER A 365 17.45 13.25 -13.16
N GLN A 366 16.32 12.85 -12.55
CA GLN A 366 15.80 13.45 -11.30
C GLN A 366 15.58 12.45 -10.16
N LEU A 367 15.97 11.18 -10.34
CA LEU A 367 15.75 10.10 -9.35
C LEU A 367 17.05 9.46 -8.81
N GLY A 368 18.22 9.92 -9.25
CA GLY A 368 19.51 9.28 -8.91
C GLY A 368 20.19 9.74 -7.61
N ASP A 369 20.03 11.01 -7.23
CA ASP A 369 21.02 11.71 -6.38
C ASP A 369 20.57 12.03 -4.93
N SER A 370 19.44 11.49 -4.45
CA SER A 370 18.79 11.99 -3.22
C SER A 370 18.87 11.10 -1.96
N PHE A 371 19.60 9.98 -1.97
CA PHE A 371 19.72 9.11 -0.78
C PHE A 371 21.18 8.89 -0.31
N LEU A 372 21.50 9.53 0.83
CA LEU A 372 22.67 9.31 1.70
C LEU A 372 24.06 9.68 1.11
N ASP A 373 24.43 10.95 1.19
CA ASP A 373 25.84 11.37 1.20
C ASP A 373 26.50 10.99 2.55
N VAL A 374 27.01 9.76 2.63
CA VAL A 374 27.60 9.17 3.84
C VAL A 374 29.00 9.74 4.10
N GLY A 375 29.03 10.99 4.57
CA GLY A 375 30.25 11.72 4.93
C GLY A 375 30.03 13.19 5.30
N ALA A 376 28.90 13.77 4.89
CA ALA A 376 28.49 15.12 5.25
C ALA A 376 28.38 15.30 6.79
N SER A 377 28.79 16.47 7.27
CA SER A 377 28.51 16.91 8.64
C SER A 377 27.07 17.41 8.76
N PHE A 378 26.38 17.04 9.84
CA PHE A 378 25.11 17.67 10.16
C PHE A 378 25.31 19.17 10.44
N PRO A 379 24.34 20.04 10.09
CA PRO A 379 24.37 21.42 10.56
C PRO A 379 24.17 21.45 12.07
N ASP A 380 25.02 22.17 12.81
CA ASP A 380 24.85 22.38 14.24
C ASP A 380 23.55 23.18 14.47
N THR A 381 22.46 22.54 14.91
CA THR A 381 21.15 23.20 15.11
C THR A 381 20.78 23.37 16.58
N TYR A 382 21.78 23.38 17.46
CA TYR A 382 21.65 23.64 18.89
C TYR A 382 20.77 24.87 19.17
N ARG A 383 19.92 24.77 20.19
CA ARG A 383 18.94 25.82 20.50
C ARG A 383 19.09 26.37 21.90
N LEU A 384 18.86 27.67 21.97
CA LEU A 384 18.73 28.44 23.20
C LEU A 384 17.24 28.62 23.47
N ALA A 385 16.73 27.95 24.49
CA ALA A 385 15.40 28.22 25.02
C ALA A 385 15.51 29.43 25.97
N GLU A 386 14.89 30.55 25.64
CA GLU A 386 14.79 31.67 26.57
C GLU A 386 13.86 31.30 27.73
N ASN A 387 14.27 31.65 28.95
CA ASN A 387 13.54 31.38 30.18
C ASN A 387 13.47 32.69 30.99
N ASP A 388 12.24 33.14 31.28
CA ASP A 388 11.86 34.50 31.72
C ASP A 388 12.60 35.04 32.96
N GLN A 389 13.30 34.19 33.72
CA GLN A 389 14.00 34.57 34.95
C GLN A 389 15.49 34.21 35.00
N GLN A 390 16.02 33.40 34.07
CA GLN A 390 17.42 32.93 34.12
C GLN A 390 18.17 32.97 32.78
N GLY A 391 17.52 33.41 31.69
CA GLY A 391 18.15 33.53 30.39
C GLY A 391 18.19 32.22 29.60
N SER A 392 19.11 32.14 28.63
CA SER A 392 19.10 31.11 27.59
C SER A 392 19.63 29.74 28.05
N VAL A 393 18.78 28.72 28.01
CA VAL A 393 19.13 27.31 28.34
C VAL A 393 19.48 26.53 27.07
N TYR A 394 20.59 25.80 27.09
CA TYR A 394 21.08 24.99 25.96
C TYR A 394 20.34 23.64 25.82
N PHE A 395 19.85 23.38 24.61
CA PHE A 395 19.38 22.08 24.13
C PHE A 395 20.16 21.69 22.88
N GLY A 396 20.73 20.47 22.88
CA GLY A 396 21.48 19.94 21.72
C GLY A 396 20.61 19.19 20.73
N ASP A 397 21.20 18.83 19.59
CA ASP A 397 20.46 18.25 18.46
C ASP A 397 19.82 16.87 18.74
N ALA A 398 20.35 16.12 19.70
CA ALA A 398 19.78 14.82 20.10
C ALA A 398 18.52 14.91 20.99
N ALA A 399 18.11 16.11 21.42
CA ALA A 399 16.92 16.29 22.26
C ALA A 399 15.62 16.05 21.48
N ASN A 400 14.59 15.53 22.16
CA ASN A 400 13.27 15.29 21.57
C ASN A 400 12.64 16.59 21.01
N GLU A 401 12.87 17.72 21.68
CA GLU A 401 12.42 19.05 21.26
C GLU A 401 13.15 19.54 20.00
N SER A 402 14.46 19.29 19.89
CA SER A 402 15.26 19.62 18.71
C SER A 402 14.78 18.82 17.49
N PHE A 403 14.53 17.52 17.68
CA PHE A 403 14.01 16.65 16.62
C PHE A 403 12.57 17.02 16.22
N PHE A 404 11.67 17.26 17.19
CA PHE A 404 10.32 17.78 16.93
C PHE A 404 10.37 19.10 16.14
N GLN A 405 11.28 20.01 16.48
CA GLN A 405 11.45 21.28 15.75
C GLN A 405 11.98 21.10 14.32
N GLN A 406 12.86 20.12 14.06
CA GLN A 406 13.26 19.77 12.70
C GLN A 406 12.06 19.21 11.90
N ILE A 407 11.22 18.38 12.53
CA ILE A 407 10.01 17.82 11.89
C ILE A 407 8.96 18.90 11.63
N ARG A 408 8.74 19.86 12.56
CA ARG A 408 7.91 21.05 12.29
C ARG A 408 8.39 21.81 11.05
N GLN A 409 9.71 21.94 10.85
CA GLN A 409 10.26 22.59 9.65
C GLN A 409 10.10 21.76 8.38
N LEU A 410 10.13 20.42 8.47
CA LEU A 410 9.81 19.52 7.36
C LEU A 410 8.33 19.62 6.95
N VAL A 411 7.40 19.45 7.91
CA VAL A 411 5.95 19.54 7.67
C VAL A 411 5.57 20.93 7.13
N ALA A 412 6.14 22.01 7.67
CA ALA A 412 5.90 23.37 7.20
C ALA A 412 6.34 23.62 5.74
N ARG A 413 7.37 22.91 5.26
CA ARG A 413 7.82 22.98 3.85
C ARG A 413 6.96 22.14 2.91
N THR A 414 6.32 21.08 3.42
CA THR A 414 5.62 20.08 2.61
C THR A 414 4.11 20.29 2.53
N LEU A 415 3.48 20.75 3.63
CA LEU A 415 2.04 21.00 3.74
C LEU A 415 1.70 22.48 4.00
N GLY A 416 2.63 23.26 4.57
CA GLY A 416 2.37 24.64 5.00
C GLY A 416 2.00 24.74 6.49
N SER A 417 1.16 25.72 6.85
CA SER A 417 0.74 25.90 8.25
C SER A 417 -0.38 24.92 8.60
N CYS A 418 -0.21 24.19 9.70
CA CYS A 418 -1.19 23.26 10.25
C CYS A 418 -1.00 23.15 11.78
N PRO A 419 -1.93 22.53 12.54
CA PRO A 419 -1.86 22.47 14.00
C PRO A 419 -0.53 21.92 14.54
N PHE A 420 0.04 20.88 13.90
CA PHE A 420 1.35 20.32 14.26
C PHE A 420 2.51 21.33 14.09
N VAL A 421 2.46 22.12 13.01
CA VAL A 421 3.46 23.16 12.72
C VAL A 421 3.31 24.33 13.70
N GLU A 422 2.10 24.68 14.11
CA GLU A 422 1.83 25.80 15.02
C GLU A 422 2.04 25.46 16.50
N GLN A 423 1.90 24.19 16.89
CA GLN A 423 2.06 23.67 18.25
C GLN A 423 3.34 24.19 18.97
N PRO A 424 3.21 24.91 20.11
CA PRO A 424 4.35 25.42 20.86
C PRO A 424 5.26 24.31 21.39
N ILE A 425 6.58 24.54 21.41
CA ILE A 425 7.55 23.62 22.01
C ILE A 425 7.62 23.86 23.51
N GLN A 426 7.30 22.83 24.29
CA GLN A 426 7.49 22.81 25.73
C GLN A 426 8.81 22.11 26.07
N TYR A 427 9.81 22.88 26.50
CA TYR A 427 11.12 22.34 26.89
C TYR A 427 11.12 21.67 28.27
N HIS A 428 10.00 21.75 29.02
CA HIS A 428 9.85 21.19 30.38
C HIS A 428 10.99 21.60 31.33
N THR A 429 11.44 22.85 31.22
CA THR A 429 12.49 23.50 32.03
C THR A 429 12.02 23.87 33.44
N ASN A 430 10.84 23.38 33.87
CA ASN A 430 10.14 23.76 35.10
C ASN A 430 11.10 23.82 36.29
N HIS A 431 11.30 25.03 36.80
CA HIS A 431 12.22 25.25 37.91
C HIS A 431 11.78 24.44 39.14
N ASP A 432 12.72 23.65 39.64
CA ASP A 432 12.61 23.02 40.95
C ASP A 432 12.51 24.14 42.00
N PRO A 433 11.39 24.26 42.75
CA PRO A 433 11.07 25.49 43.47
C PRO A 433 12.18 25.84 44.46
N SER A 434 12.57 27.12 44.51
CA SER A 434 13.59 27.63 45.41
C SER A 434 13.25 27.21 46.84
N CYS A 435 14.12 26.43 47.49
CA CYS A 435 13.80 25.80 48.76
C CYS A 435 13.36 26.87 49.77
N PRO A 436 12.09 26.89 50.23
CA PRO A 436 11.62 27.98 51.06
C PRO A 436 12.44 28.01 52.35
N VAL A 437 12.85 29.21 52.76
CA VAL A 437 13.69 29.43 53.96
C VAL A 437 12.99 28.96 55.25
N SER A 438 11.69 28.64 55.16
CA SER A 438 10.85 28.12 56.24
C SER A 438 10.66 26.58 56.25
N VAL A 439 11.30 25.80 55.37
CA VAL A 439 11.22 24.31 55.40
C VAL A 439 12.15 23.75 56.49
N SER A 440 11.92 24.15 57.74
CA SER A 440 12.63 23.64 58.92
C SER A 440 11.91 22.45 59.56
N ASP A 441 10.58 22.43 59.48
CA ASP A 441 9.74 21.42 60.13
C ASP A 441 9.60 20.16 59.26
N PRO A 442 9.72 18.95 59.85
CA PRO A 442 9.58 17.70 59.12
C PRO A 442 8.11 17.45 58.71
N PRO A 443 7.84 17.01 57.47
CA PRO A 443 6.52 16.56 57.08
C PRO A 443 6.17 15.24 57.79
N SER A 444 4.92 15.13 58.23
CA SER A 444 4.40 14.01 59.03
C SER A 444 4.74 12.64 58.44
N LYS A 445 5.25 11.72 59.27
CA LYS A 445 5.53 10.35 58.85
C LYS A 445 4.23 9.60 58.51
N PRO A 446 4.23 8.73 57.48
CA PRO A 446 3.08 7.88 57.17
C PRO A 446 2.90 6.78 58.22
N ASN A 447 1.69 6.22 58.31
CA ASN A 447 1.47 5.03 59.14
C ASN A 447 2.22 3.80 58.54
N PRO A 448 2.56 2.76 59.32
CA PRO A 448 3.41 1.66 58.81
C PRO A 448 2.87 0.91 57.60
N ALA A 449 1.55 0.74 57.46
CA ALA A 449 0.97 0.06 56.29
C ALA A 449 1.04 0.94 55.03
N HIS A 450 0.75 2.24 55.17
CA HIS A 450 0.92 3.21 54.10
C HIS A 450 2.40 3.40 53.72
N ALA A 451 3.31 3.36 54.69
CA ALA A 451 4.75 3.35 54.45
C ALA A 451 5.18 2.14 53.61
N GLN A 452 4.68 0.94 53.93
CA GLN A 452 4.94 -0.28 53.15
C GLN A 452 4.37 -0.18 51.72
N GLN A 453 3.17 0.38 51.55
CA GLN A 453 2.57 0.64 50.23
C GLN A 453 3.40 1.62 49.39
N LEU A 454 3.81 2.75 49.98
CA LEU A 454 4.67 3.73 49.29
C LEU A 454 6.07 3.17 49.01
N VAL A 455 6.63 2.33 49.90
CA VAL A 455 7.87 1.60 49.62
C VAL A 455 7.68 0.63 48.48
N SER A 456 6.59 -0.13 48.40
CA SER A 456 6.33 -1.05 47.29
C SER A 456 6.20 -0.32 45.95
N TRP A 457 5.42 0.77 45.87
CA TRP A 457 5.33 1.61 44.65
C TRP A 457 6.63 2.33 44.30
N GLY A 458 7.41 2.72 45.31
CA GLY A 458 8.76 3.25 45.15
C GLY A 458 9.73 2.20 44.60
N MET A 459 9.71 0.99 45.15
CA MET A 459 10.56 -0.12 44.72
C MET A 459 10.14 -0.69 43.36
N GLN A 460 8.85 -0.70 42.99
CA GLN A 460 8.43 -1.03 41.63
C GLN A 460 8.91 0.04 40.63
N ALA A 461 8.72 1.33 40.92
CA ALA A 461 9.23 2.39 40.03
C ALA A 461 10.77 2.43 39.95
N THR A 462 11.48 2.04 41.01
CA THR A 462 12.94 2.11 41.07
C THR A 462 13.64 0.81 40.65
N SER A 463 13.31 -0.35 41.22
CA SER A 463 14.08 -1.61 41.09
C SER A 463 14.30 -2.05 39.65
N HIS A 464 13.27 -1.93 38.80
CA HIS A 464 13.33 -2.36 37.39
C HIS A 464 14.23 -1.47 36.51
N LEU A 465 14.70 -0.31 37.00
CA LEU A 465 15.76 0.51 36.36
C LEU A 465 17.06 0.58 37.17
N LEU A 466 16.95 0.75 38.49
CA LEU A 466 18.06 1.14 39.36
C LEU A 466 18.87 -0.04 39.88
N GLY A 467 18.20 -1.06 40.43
CA GLY A 467 18.81 -2.13 41.23
C GLY A 467 19.69 -1.65 42.41
N ALA A 468 19.73 -0.35 42.73
CA ALA A 468 20.66 0.25 43.67
C ALA A 468 20.42 -0.23 45.11
N LEU A 469 19.15 -0.25 45.50
CA LEU A 469 18.64 -0.61 46.81
C LEU A 469 18.10 -2.05 46.79
N ASP A 470 18.32 -2.80 47.86
CA ASP A 470 17.59 -4.05 48.11
C ASP A 470 16.28 -3.73 48.86
N GLU A 471 15.19 -4.41 48.52
CA GLU A 471 13.89 -4.15 49.15
C GLU A 471 13.89 -4.53 50.64
N SER A 472 14.59 -5.60 51.04
CA SER A 472 14.67 -6.01 52.44
C SER A 472 15.51 -5.04 53.28
N GLU A 473 16.60 -4.51 52.71
CA GLU A 473 17.41 -3.43 53.31
C GLU A 473 16.55 -2.17 53.52
N VAL A 474 15.76 -1.77 52.51
CA VAL A 474 14.90 -0.58 52.55
C VAL A 474 13.73 -0.73 53.54
N GLN A 475 13.02 -1.86 53.52
CA GLN A 475 11.90 -2.11 54.43
C GLN A 475 12.37 -2.11 55.89
N ALA A 476 13.54 -2.69 56.18
CA ALA A 476 14.15 -2.65 57.50
C ALA A 476 14.52 -1.21 57.93
N GLN A 477 15.25 -0.47 57.08
CA GLN A 477 15.66 0.92 57.38
C GLN A 477 14.45 1.83 57.64
N ILE A 478 13.37 1.69 56.88
CA ILE A 478 12.14 2.49 57.07
C ILE A 478 11.38 2.03 58.33
N GLY A 479 11.35 0.74 58.65
CA GLY A 479 10.78 0.21 59.89
C GLY A 479 11.48 0.75 61.16
N GLU A 480 12.80 0.92 61.12
CA GLU A 480 13.56 1.59 62.18
C GLU A 480 13.31 3.10 62.21
N TRP A 481 13.34 3.77 61.06
CA TRP A 481 13.17 5.23 60.95
C TRP A 481 11.78 5.73 61.38
N LEU A 482 10.73 4.93 61.18
CA LEU A 482 9.39 5.21 61.70
C LEU A 482 9.31 5.21 63.24
N GLN A 483 10.27 4.58 63.94
CA GLN A 483 10.35 4.53 65.40
C GLN A 483 11.27 5.60 66.01
N GLN A 484 12.00 6.36 65.18
CA GLN A 484 12.89 7.44 65.61
C GLN A 484 12.13 8.75 65.80
N ASP A 485 12.55 9.59 66.75
CA ASP A 485 12.04 10.95 66.90
C ASP A 485 12.26 11.80 65.63
N ASP A 486 11.32 12.68 65.31
CA ASP A 486 11.37 13.51 64.08
C ASP A 486 12.55 14.51 64.05
N ASN A 487 13.16 14.77 65.21
CA ASN A 487 14.38 15.58 65.34
C ASN A 487 15.67 14.88 64.82
N ALA A 488 15.60 13.61 64.41
CA ALA A 488 16.73 12.83 63.88
C ALA A 488 17.11 13.26 62.44
N ALA A 489 17.46 14.53 62.24
CA ALA A 489 17.77 15.13 60.94
C ALA A 489 19.13 14.65 60.38
N SER A 490 19.10 13.58 59.57
CA SER A 490 20.26 12.87 59.01
C SER A 490 20.12 12.61 57.49
N LEU A 491 21.22 12.18 56.83
CA LEU A 491 21.15 11.69 55.44
C LEU A 491 20.34 10.39 55.30
N SER A 492 20.34 9.51 56.31
CA SER A 492 19.50 8.31 56.32
C SER A 492 18.01 8.66 56.32
N SER A 493 17.64 9.69 57.08
CA SER A 493 16.28 10.24 57.12
C SER A 493 15.90 10.87 55.77
N ALA A 494 16.85 11.53 55.09
CA ALA A 494 16.65 12.05 53.73
C ALA A 494 16.42 10.90 52.71
N ILE A 495 17.15 9.79 52.82
CA ILE A 495 16.94 8.59 51.99
C ILE A 495 15.52 8.03 52.21
N CYS A 496 15.08 7.87 53.46
CA CYS A 496 13.72 7.39 53.77
C CYS A 496 12.63 8.29 53.16
N TYR A 497 12.74 9.62 53.34
CA TYR A 497 11.80 10.56 52.71
C TYR A 497 11.87 10.54 51.18
N LEU A 498 13.05 10.36 50.55
CA LEU A 498 13.16 10.27 49.09
C LEU A 498 12.55 9.00 48.50
N ILE A 499 12.66 7.87 49.21
CA ILE A 499 12.01 6.61 48.80
C ILE A 499 10.48 6.78 48.85
N LEU A 500 9.95 7.32 49.95
CA LEU A 500 8.52 7.58 50.12
C LEU A 500 8.00 8.67 49.15
N ALA A 501 8.80 9.70 48.86
CA ALA A 501 8.45 10.74 47.89
C ALA A 501 8.31 10.18 46.47
N ASN A 502 9.24 9.33 46.05
CA ASN A 502 9.15 8.67 44.75
C ASN A 502 7.97 7.69 44.71
N GLY A 503 7.72 6.94 45.79
CA GLY A 503 6.54 6.07 45.91
C GLY A 503 5.20 6.80 45.80
N ALA A 504 5.04 7.95 46.45
CA ALA A 504 3.83 8.78 46.35
C ALA A 504 3.67 9.43 44.97
N LEU A 505 4.79 9.70 44.29
CA LEU A 505 4.80 10.18 42.90
C LEU A 505 4.43 9.08 41.89
N THR A 506 4.55 7.79 42.25
CA THR A 506 4.38 6.66 41.32
C THR A 506 3.20 5.74 41.62
N CYS A 507 2.63 5.78 42.83
CA CYS A 507 1.42 5.02 43.21
C CYS A 507 0.17 5.49 42.44
N PRO A 508 -0.84 4.62 42.20
CA PRO A 508 -2.09 5.00 41.54
C PRO A 508 -2.92 6.04 42.30
N GLU A 509 -2.82 6.08 43.63
CA GLU A 509 -3.38 7.17 44.43
C GLU A 509 -2.75 8.52 44.05
N ASN A 510 -3.54 9.59 44.03
CA ASN A 510 -3.09 10.89 43.50
C ASN A 510 -2.33 11.74 44.54
N GLU A 511 -1.33 11.13 45.18
CA GLU A 511 -0.55 11.67 46.31
C GLU A 511 0.59 12.62 45.93
N ASP A 512 0.53 13.24 44.74
CA ASP A 512 1.56 14.12 44.20
C ASP A 512 1.91 15.31 45.15
N ALA A 513 0.98 15.72 46.03
CA ALA A 513 1.23 16.69 47.10
C ALA A 513 2.03 16.13 48.29
N THR A 514 1.74 14.90 48.73
CA THR A 514 2.56 14.15 49.71
C THR A 514 3.98 13.97 49.18
N ALA A 515 4.08 13.61 47.90
CA ALA A 515 5.32 13.40 47.19
C ALA A 515 6.21 14.66 47.19
N GLU A 516 5.65 15.82 46.83
CA GLU A 516 6.39 17.09 46.84
C GLU A 516 6.84 17.49 48.26
N ALA A 517 6.00 17.30 49.28
CA ALA A 517 6.33 17.65 50.66
C ALA A 517 7.53 16.82 51.19
N TYR A 518 7.52 15.51 51.00
CA TYR A 518 8.64 14.63 51.35
C TYR A 518 9.90 14.96 50.53
N TYR A 519 9.75 15.20 49.22
CA TYR A 519 10.85 15.57 48.34
C TYR A 519 11.56 16.87 48.77
N LEU A 520 10.81 17.94 49.03
CA LEU A 520 11.37 19.24 49.41
C LEU A 520 12.14 19.17 50.74
N TYR A 521 11.59 18.49 51.74
CA TYR A 521 12.25 18.30 53.03
C TYR A 521 13.53 17.44 52.90
N ALA A 522 13.48 16.36 52.11
CA ALA A 522 14.64 15.51 51.91
C ALA A 522 15.77 16.19 51.10
N ARG A 523 15.41 17.06 50.14
CA ARG A 523 16.36 17.92 49.41
C ARG A 523 17.03 18.92 50.37
N TYR A 524 16.27 19.51 51.30
CA TYR A 524 16.81 20.35 52.38
C TYR A 524 17.74 19.58 53.32
N LEU A 525 17.36 18.38 53.79
CA LEU A 525 18.24 17.52 54.59
C LEU A 525 19.51 17.14 53.83
N THR A 526 19.42 16.80 52.55
CA THR A 526 20.58 16.45 51.72
C THR A 526 21.56 17.61 51.64
N HIS A 527 21.08 18.83 51.39
CA HIS A 527 21.94 20.01 51.33
C HIS A 527 22.53 20.40 52.70
N SER A 528 21.75 20.33 53.77
CA SER A 528 22.17 20.74 55.13
C SER A 528 22.98 19.70 55.90
N LYS A 529 22.95 18.41 55.49
CA LYS A 529 23.64 17.31 56.19
C LYS A 529 24.73 16.63 55.36
N SER A 530 24.87 16.92 54.06
CA SER A 530 26.03 16.46 53.30
C SER A 530 27.30 17.11 53.83
N SER A 531 28.29 16.30 54.21
CA SER A 531 29.61 16.79 54.62
C SER A 531 30.40 17.33 53.41
N GLN A 532 31.51 18.03 53.69
CA GLN A 532 32.41 18.57 52.66
C GLN A 532 33.21 17.48 51.88
N GLY A 533 33.00 16.19 52.20
CA GLY A 533 33.65 15.06 51.54
C GLY A 533 32.65 14.11 50.88
N PRO A 534 33.02 13.45 49.77
CA PRO A 534 32.13 12.54 49.06
C PRO A 534 31.86 11.28 49.91
N ASN A 535 30.59 10.92 50.03
CA ASN A 535 30.13 9.76 50.79
C ASN A 535 28.95 9.09 50.08
N LEU A 536 28.73 7.80 50.36
CA LEU A 536 27.78 6.96 49.62
C LEU A 536 26.32 7.43 49.79
N SER A 537 25.96 7.89 50.99
CA SER A 537 24.62 8.41 51.29
C SER A 537 24.30 9.69 50.51
N SER A 538 25.23 10.65 50.41
CA SER A 538 25.03 11.85 49.57
C SER A 538 24.88 11.50 48.08
N ILE A 539 25.64 10.52 47.57
CA ILE A 539 25.49 10.06 46.17
C ILE A 539 24.09 9.47 45.96
N LEU A 540 23.64 8.61 46.88
CA LEU A 540 22.30 8.00 46.82
C LEU A 540 21.18 9.03 46.93
N CYS A 541 21.29 10.01 47.83
CA CYS A 541 20.33 11.13 47.90
C CYS A 541 20.24 11.88 46.56
N HIS A 542 21.38 12.28 45.98
CA HIS A 542 21.37 13.00 44.70
C HIS A 542 20.85 12.14 43.52
N ASN A 543 21.05 10.82 43.55
CA ASN A 543 20.47 9.89 42.57
C ASN A 543 18.93 9.77 42.71
N LEU A 544 18.41 9.66 43.93
CA LEU A 544 16.96 9.61 44.20
C LEU A 544 16.26 10.97 43.97
N ILE A 545 16.96 12.08 44.22
CA ILE A 545 16.52 13.44 43.84
C ILE A 545 16.43 13.55 42.31
N ALA A 546 17.44 13.08 41.57
CA ALA A 546 17.41 13.07 40.11
C ALA A 546 16.26 12.19 39.56
N PHE A 547 15.98 11.04 40.20
CA PHE A 547 14.84 10.20 39.84
C PHE A 547 13.49 10.90 40.05
N TYR A 548 13.31 11.58 41.18
CA TYR A 548 12.10 12.37 41.44
C TYR A 548 11.95 13.50 40.41
N GLN A 549 13.04 14.21 40.11
CA GLN A 549 13.07 15.28 39.11
C GLN A 549 12.76 14.75 37.70
N ILE A 550 13.20 13.54 37.32
CA ILE A 550 12.82 12.87 36.06
C ILE A 550 11.30 12.56 36.03
N ASN A 551 10.75 11.97 37.10
CA ASN A 551 9.33 11.59 37.17
C ASN A 551 8.37 12.80 37.29
N SER A 552 8.83 13.91 37.87
CA SER A 552 8.09 15.19 37.93
C SER A 552 8.38 16.11 36.73
N GLY A 553 9.15 15.64 35.73
CA GLY A 553 9.41 16.34 34.47
C GLY A 553 10.46 17.46 34.51
N ARG A 554 11.13 17.68 35.66
CA ARG A 554 12.15 18.73 35.90
C ARG A 554 13.52 18.32 35.33
N ARG A 555 13.60 18.05 34.03
CA ARG A 555 14.79 17.46 33.37
C ARG A 555 16.09 18.24 33.61
N ASP A 556 16.06 19.57 33.58
CA ASP A 556 17.24 20.40 33.87
C ASP A 556 17.76 20.23 35.30
N ALA A 557 16.84 20.16 36.28
CA ALA A 557 17.18 19.92 37.66
C ALA A 557 17.75 18.50 37.85
N ALA A 558 17.17 17.50 37.16
CA ALA A 558 17.71 16.14 37.15
C ALA A 558 19.13 16.07 36.58
N TYR A 559 19.41 16.78 35.47
CA TYR A 559 20.74 16.86 34.87
C TYR A 559 21.77 17.48 35.84
N HIS A 560 21.37 18.50 36.60
CA HIS A 560 22.20 19.05 37.67
C HIS A 560 22.46 18.01 38.78
N SER A 561 21.40 17.41 39.34
CA SER A 561 21.49 16.46 40.46
C SER A 561 22.30 15.22 40.12
N ILE A 562 22.12 14.65 38.93
CA ILE A 562 22.89 13.49 38.48
C ILE A 562 24.35 13.87 38.21
N GLY A 563 24.62 15.05 37.65
CA GLY A 563 25.98 15.57 37.48
C GLY A 563 26.74 15.81 38.80
N VAL A 564 26.03 16.12 39.90
CA VAL A 564 26.61 16.13 41.26
C VAL A 564 26.90 14.71 41.73
N ALA A 565 25.93 13.80 41.65
CA ALA A 565 26.07 12.42 42.09
C ALA A 565 27.21 11.67 41.36
N CYS A 566 27.30 11.84 40.04
CA CYS A 566 28.36 11.30 39.20
C CYS A 566 29.74 11.84 39.61
N ARG A 567 29.90 13.14 39.86
CA ARG A 567 31.19 13.70 40.32
C ARG A 567 31.60 13.19 41.70
N LEU A 568 30.65 13.01 42.63
CA LEU A 568 30.92 12.41 43.94
C LEU A 568 31.34 10.91 43.81
N ALA A 569 30.67 10.14 42.96
CA ALA A 569 31.04 8.75 42.66
C ALA A 569 32.38 8.62 41.91
N CYS A 570 32.74 9.63 41.11
CA CYS A 570 34.06 9.76 40.51
C CYS A 570 35.15 10.03 41.57
N ALA A 571 34.91 10.94 42.51
CA ALA A 571 35.83 11.22 43.61
C ALA A 571 36.04 10.01 44.54
N MET A 572 34.99 9.20 44.78
CA MET A 572 35.09 7.91 45.49
C MET A 572 35.61 6.75 44.62
N GLY A 573 35.90 6.96 43.33
CA GLY A 573 36.44 5.92 42.46
C GLY A 573 35.52 4.69 42.24
N ILE A 574 34.22 4.80 42.56
CA ILE A 574 33.29 3.66 42.58
C ILE A 574 33.10 3.07 41.18
N HIS A 575 33.15 3.94 40.17
CA HIS A 575 33.06 3.68 38.72
C HIS A 575 34.13 2.74 38.15
N LYS A 576 35.22 2.44 38.88
CA LYS A 576 36.31 1.60 38.35
C LYS A 576 35.97 0.11 38.50
N VAL A 577 36.02 -0.63 37.39
CA VAL A 577 35.83 -2.09 37.38
C VAL A 577 36.92 -2.80 38.19
N ASN A 578 38.19 -2.50 37.90
CA ASN A 578 39.33 -3.09 38.58
C ASN A 578 39.78 -2.20 39.75
N LYS A 579 39.27 -2.49 40.95
CA LYS A 579 39.64 -1.81 42.20
C LYS A 579 40.86 -2.50 42.83
N PRO A 580 41.96 -1.78 43.17
CA PRO A 580 43.05 -2.36 43.95
C PRO A 580 42.55 -2.72 45.35
N HIS A 581 43.11 -3.75 46.00
CA HIS A 581 42.60 -4.27 47.29
C HIS A 581 42.49 -3.23 48.44
N ARG A 582 43.17 -2.07 48.33
CA ARG A 582 43.04 -0.94 49.28
C ARG A 582 41.84 -0.02 49.04
N MET A 583 41.07 -0.23 47.97
CA MET A 583 39.83 0.52 47.63
C MET A 583 38.58 -0.35 47.74
N ILE A 584 38.63 -1.44 48.52
CA ILE A 584 37.45 -2.25 48.83
C ILE A 584 36.67 -1.52 49.93
N TYR A 585 35.53 -0.94 49.56
CA TYR A 585 34.58 -0.35 50.49
C TYR A 585 33.82 -1.44 51.24
N ALA A 586 33.39 -1.15 52.47
CA ALA A 586 32.62 -2.09 53.30
C ALA A 586 31.37 -2.62 52.59
N ASP A 587 30.75 -1.80 51.75
CA ASP A 587 29.70 -2.19 50.82
C ASP A 587 30.14 -1.97 49.37
N SER A 588 30.82 -2.97 48.80
CA SER A 588 31.16 -2.97 47.38
C SER A 588 29.98 -3.36 46.47
N ALA A 589 28.88 -3.89 47.03
CA ALA A 589 27.71 -4.32 46.27
C ALA A 589 26.84 -3.10 45.92
N LEU A 590 26.37 -2.35 46.92
CA LEU A 590 25.66 -1.07 46.74
C LEU A 590 26.47 -0.12 45.86
N GLY A 591 27.79 -0.07 46.03
CA GLY A 591 28.66 0.71 45.14
C GLY A 591 28.59 0.28 43.66
N GLU A 592 28.59 -1.02 43.37
CA GLU A 592 28.42 -1.51 41.99
C GLU A 592 27.02 -1.20 41.44
N ARG A 593 25.98 -1.48 42.24
CA ARG A 593 24.56 -1.26 41.90
C ARG A 593 24.31 0.23 41.61
N LEU A 594 24.74 1.11 42.51
CA LEU A 594 24.64 2.57 42.40
C LEU A 594 25.39 3.13 41.17
N CYS A 595 26.52 2.54 40.75
CA CYS A 595 27.17 2.97 39.51
C CYS A 595 26.38 2.60 38.24
N LYS A 596 25.56 1.53 38.22
CA LYS A 596 24.67 1.21 37.09
C LYS A 596 23.53 2.23 37.02
N ALA A 597 22.90 2.46 38.18
CA ALA A 597 21.89 3.48 38.41
C ALA A 597 22.31 4.89 37.96
N LEU A 598 23.50 5.35 38.35
CA LEU A 598 24.03 6.65 37.98
C LEU A 598 24.17 6.80 36.46
N TRP A 599 24.83 5.84 35.80
CA TRP A 599 25.07 5.89 34.36
C TRP A 599 23.78 5.82 33.53
N LEU A 600 22.78 5.03 33.96
CA LEU A 600 21.48 4.96 33.28
C LEU A 600 20.76 6.31 33.31
N PHE A 601 20.73 6.99 34.46
CA PHE A 601 20.10 8.30 34.60
C PHE A 601 20.90 9.43 33.96
N ASP A 602 22.22 9.37 34.02
CA ASP A 602 23.13 10.31 33.34
C ASP A 602 22.93 10.21 31.82
N THR A 603 22.88 8.99 31.27
CA THR A 603 22.57 8.74 29.85
C THR A 603 21.18 9.26 29.46
N PHE A 604 20.15 9.04 30.28
CA PHE A 604 18.78 9.52 30.00
C PHE A 604 18.64 11.05 30.10
N ALA A 605 19.14 11.66 31.18
CA ALA A 605 19.09 13.12 31.37
C ALA A 605 19.93 13.86 30.33
N SER A 606 21.08 13.28 29.93
CA SER A 606 21.92 13.79 28.85
C SER A 606 21.23 13.67 27.50
N GLY A 607 20.73 12.48 27.14
CA GLY A 607 20.06 12.23 25.86
C GLY A 607 18.80 13.06 25.68
N SER A 608 17.91 13.09 26.69
CA SER A 608 16.66 13.85 26.66
C SER A 608 16.82 15.38 26.65
N LEU A 609 18.05 15.89 26.74
CA LEU A 609 18.42 17.31 26.63
C LEU A 609 19.47 17.58 25.52
N GLY A 610 19.96 16.55 24.83
CA GLY A 610 21.05 16.65 23.85
C GLY A 610 22.39 17.13 24.44
N ARG A 611 22.68 16.77 25.70
CA ARG A 611 23.88 17.22 26.44
C ARG A 611 24.94 16.12 26.55
N PRO A 612 26.21 16.46 26.88
CA PRO A 612 27.25 15.48 27.16
C PRO A 612 26.96 14.68 28.45
N ILE A 613 27.24 13.38 28.38
CA ILE A 613 27.13 12.42 29.49
C ILE A 613 28.32 12.60 30.44
N CYS A 614 28.11 12.55 31.75
CA CYS A 614 29.17 12.73 32.76
C CYS A 614 29.95 11.44 33.08
N THR A 615 29.43 10.27 32.70
CA THR A 615 29.98 8.93 33.00
C THR A 615 29.81 7.98 31.82
N TYR A 616 30.56 6.87 31.83
CA TYR A 616 30.53 5.83 30.79
C TYR A 616 30.46 4.45 31.44
N GLU A 617 29.72 3.52 30.84
CA GLU A 617 29.74 2.14 31.32
C GLU A 617 30.97 1.39 30.76
N THR A 618 31.71 0.76 31.67
CA THR A 618 32.94 0.02 31.38
C THR A 618 32.80 -1.48 31.67
N ARG A 619 31.62 -1.91 32.12
CA ARG A 619 31.24 -3.30 32.39
C ARG A 619 30.44 -3.90 31.22
N ASN A 620 30.34 -5.22 31.16
CA ASN A 620 29.61 -5.92 30.09
C ASN A 620 28.08 -5.86 30.33
N THR A 621 27.38 -4.95 29.64
CA THR A 621 25.91 -4.82 29.66
C THR A 621 25.16 -6.03 29.12
N LYS A 622 25.84 -6.90 28.35
CA LYS A 622 25.21 -8.00 27.60
C LYS A 622 25.25 -9.35 28.31
N ALA A 623 25.85 -9.43 29.50
CA ALA A 623 25.95 -10.66 30.29
C ALA A 623 24.57 -11.33 30.44
N GLU A 624 24.53 -12.67 30.38
CA GLU A 624 23.28 -13.42 30.46
C GLU A 624 22.70 -13.43 31.88
N LYS A 625 23.57 -13.59 32.88
CA LYS A 625 23.20 -13.53 34.30
C LYS A 625 22.98 -12.07 34.73
N GLY A 626 21.73 -11.69 34.94
CA GLY A 626 21.35 -10.33 35.33
C GLY A 626 21.26 -9.35 34.15
N TYR A 627 20.90 -9.84 32.96
CA TYR A 627 20.57 -8.99 31.81
C TYR A 627 19.39 -8.06 32.14
N SER A 628 19.49 -6.79 31.74
CA SER A 628 18.38 -5.83 31.75
C SER A 628 18.25 -5.19 30.36
N SER A 629 17.01 -5.13 29.88
CA SER A 629 16.62 -4.49 28.62
C SER A 629 16.95 -2.99 28.62
N ALA A 630 16.74 -2.30 29.73
CA ALA A 630 17.03 -0.88 29.91
C ALA A 630 18.56 -0.60 29.87
N ILE A 631 19.37 -1.48 30.47
CA ILE A 631 20.83 -1.33 30.52
C ILE A 631 21.46 -1.49 29.12
N ASP A 632 21.10 -2.50 28.32
CA ASP A 632 21.68 -2.63 26.97
C ASP A 632 21.11 -1.56 25.99
N MET A 633 19.90 -1.04 26.22
CA MET A 633 19.37 0.12 25.48
C MET A 633 20.15 1.40 25.81
N ALA A 634 20.46 1.67 27.08
CA ALA A 634 21.30 2.81 27.47
C ALA A 634 22.70 2.74 26.83
N ALA A 635 23.29 1.55 26.66
CA ALA A 635 24.56 1.39 25.95
C ALA A 635 24.48 1.64 24.43
N ILE A 636 23.29 1.57 23.84
CA ILE A 636 23.04 2.01 22.46
C ILE A 636 22.91 3.54 22.42
N ILE A 637 22.18 4.14 23.37
CA ILE A 637 22.01 5.60 23.47
C ILE A 637 23.36 6.29 23.73
N GLU A 638 24.19 5.77 24.66
CA GLU A 638 25.53 6.29 24.93
C GLU A 638 26.40 6.27 23.67
N ALA A 639 26.38 5.17 22.91
CA ALA A 639 27.13 5.06 21.66
C ALA A 639 26.66 6.05 20.59
N VAL A 640 25.35 6.30 20.47
CA VAL A 640 24.81 7.32 19.56
C VAL A 640 25.22 8.73 19.97
N LEU A 641 25.06 9.09 21.25
CA LEU A 641 25.47 10.41 21.76
C LEU A 641 26.97 10.66 21.58
N ARG A 642 27.81 9.64 21.85
CA ARG A 642 29.27 9.77 21.75
C ARG A 642 29.82 9.70 20.32
N GLU A 643 29.28 8.86 19.44
CA GLU A 643 29.86 8.58 18.11
C GLU A 643 29.11 9.25 16.94
N VAL A 644 27.89 9.77 17.15
CA VAL A 644 27.17 10.58 16.15
C VAL A 644 27.23 12.06 16.49
N TYR A 645 26.72 12.43 17.67
CA TYR A 645 26.57 13.83 18.08
C TYR A 645 27.86 14.44 18.66
N GLY A 646 28.80 13.62 19.15
CA GLY A 646 30.14 14.07 19.55
C GLY A 646 31.02 14.58 18.38
N PRO A 647 31.16 13.82 17.27
CA PRO A 647 31.97 14.23 16.11
C PRO A 647 31.17 14.84 14.94
N SER A 648 29.85 15.03 15.10
CA SER A 648 28.89 15.48 14.06
C SER A 648 28.98 14.74 12.71
N LYS A 649 29.35 13.45 12.73
CA LYS A 649 29.59 12.60 11.54
C LYS A 649 29.18 11.15 11.78
N VAL A 650 28.51 10.55 10.80
CA VAL A 650 28.12 9.13 10.82
C VAL A 650 28.97 8.32 9.85
N SER A 651 29.55 7.21 10.32
CA SER A 651 30.23 6.23 9.47
C SER A 651 29.32 5.05 9.11
N ARG A 652 29.50 4.47 7.92
CA ARG A 652 28.77 3.25 7.51
C ARG A 652 28.96 2.10 8.52
N HIS A 653 30.18 1.96 9.06
CA HIS A 653 30.50 0.97 10.10
C HIS A 653 29.68 1.18 11.38
N PHE A 654 29.52 2.43 11.83
CA PHE A 654 28.68 2.76 12.99
C PHE A 654 27.21 2.35 12.77
N ILE A 655 26.64 2.68 11.60
CA ILE A 655 25.24 2.30 11.26
C ILE A 655 25.08 0.77 11.35
N THR A 656 25.98 0.00 10.73
CA THR A 656 25.91 -1.47 10.75
C THR A 656 26.02 -2.02 12.17
N ASN A 657 26.96 -1.51 12.97
CA ASN A 657 27.16 -1.89 14.36
C ASN A 657 25.91 -1.59 15.22
N MET A 658 25.37 -0.37 15.17
CA MET A 658 24.15 -0.04 15.93
C MET A 658 22.93 -0.83 15.47
N THR A 659 22.79 -1.07 14.16
CA THR A 659 21.71 -1.94 13.62
C THR A 659 21.80 -3.34 14.20
N GLN A 660 23.01 -3.93 14.29
CA GLN A 660 23.23 -5.24 14.89
C GLN A 660 22.97 -5.24 16.40
N LYS A 661 23.42 -4.21 17.13
CA LYS A 661 23.12 -4.03 18.57
C LYS A 661 21.61 -3.95 18.81
N HIS A 662 20.89 -3.12 18.05
CA HIS A 662 19.44 -2.92 18.21
C HIS A 662 18.64 -4.20 17.89
N ARG A 663 19.00 -4.94 16.84
CA ARG A 663 18.39 -6.25 16.55
C ARG A 663 18.62 -7.25 17.69
N SER A 664 19.85 -7.33 18.20
CA SER A 664 20.20 -8.20 19.34
C SER A 664 19.43 -7.84 20.60
N TRP A 665 19.31 -6.54 20.92
CA TRP A 665 18.49 -6.04 22.02
C TRP A 665 17.02 -6.44 21.84
N ALA A 666 16.43 -6.19 20.67
CA ALA A 666 15.02 -6.49 20.40
C ALA A 666 14.71 -7.99 20.59
N THR A 667 15.57 -8.90 20.10
CA THR A 667 15.41 -10.35 20.32
C THR A 667 15.48 -10.78 21.78
N ARG A 668 16.10 -9.98 22.65
CA ARG A 668 16.21 -10.24 24.11
C ARG A 668 15.23 -9.42 24.95
N MET A 669 14.51 -8.46 24.34
CA MET A 669 13.61 -7.53 25.05
C MET A 669 12.51 -8.30 25.79
N ALA A 670 11.83 -9.24 25.13
CA ALA A 670 10.74 -10.01 25.73
C ALA A 670 11.18 -10.91 26.89
N SER A 671 12.44 -11.38 26.93
CA SER A 671 12.98 -12.08 28.09
C SER A 671 13.40 -11.16 29.24
N GLY A 672 13.83 -9.93 28.94
CA GLY A 672 14.10 -8.90 29.96
C GLY A 672 12.81 -8.38 30.61
N LEU A 673 11.77 -8.12 29.82
CA LEU A 673 10.47 -7.67 30.32
C LEU A 673 9.80 -8.70 31.25
N LYS A 674 10.03 -10.00 31.04
CA LYS A 674 9.52 -11.05 31.93
C LYS A 674 10.19 -11.10 33.31
N THR A 675 11.29 -10.37 33.51
CA THR A 675 11.87 -10.13 34.85
C THR A 675 11.39 -8.83 35.49
N ASP A 676 10.56 -8.03 34.81
CA ASP A 676 10.14 -6.70 35.26
C ASP A 676 8.75 -6.68 35.95
N GLY A 677 8.08 -7.83 36.08
CA GLY A 677 6.93 -8.04 36.97
C GLY A 677 5.55 -7.55 36.48
N ASP A 678 4.51 -7.83 37.29
CA ASP A 678 3.11 -7.49 37.02
C ASP A 678 2.68 -6.23 37.81
N GLY A 679 2.90 -5.05 37.24
CA GLY A 679 2.44 -3.77 37.81
C GLY A 679 3.01 -2.56 37.08
N LEU A 680 2.16 -1.60 36.68
CA LEU A 680 2.58 -0.40 35.95
C LEU A 680 2.38 0.87 36.80
N PRO A 681 3.47 1.56 37.21
CA PRO A 681 3.41 2.87 37.85
C PRO A 681 2.67 3.94 37.04
N LYS A 682 2.01 4.91 37.69
CA LYS A 682 1.24 5.99 37.01
C LYS A 682 2.11 6.96 36.18
N ARG A 683 3.45 6.91 36.33
CA ARG A 683 4.44 7.72 35.63
C ARG A 683 5.60 6.82 35.20
N LEU A 684 5.93 6.82 33.91
CA LEU A 684 7.07 6.08 33.34
C LEU A 684 7.80 6.93 32.28
N PRO A 685 8.67 7.88 32.68
CA PRO A 685 9.29 8.85 31.77
C PRO A 685 10.12 8.21 30.65
N PHE A 686 10.75 7.06 30.89
CA PHE A 686 11.56 6.34 29.91
C PHE A 686 10.70 5.83 28.74
N PRO A 687 9.64 5.01 28.96
CA PRO A 687 8.62 4.72 27.96
C PRO A 687 7.98 5.96 27.30
N VAL A 688 7.57 6.98 28.07
CA VAL A 688 6.92 8.18 27.54
C VAL A 688 7.83 8.94 26.56
N HIS A 689 9.09 9.17 26.91
CA HIS A 689 10.05 9.78 25.99
C HIS A 689 10.33 8.89 24.77
N SER A 690 10.48 7.58 24.97
CA SER A 690 10.79 6.63 23.88
C SER A 690 9.65 6.50 22.87
N ALA A 691 8.40 6.46 23.35
CA ALA A 691 7.21 6.45 22.50
C ALA A 691 7.08 7.74 21.68
N PHE A 692 7.39 8.90 22.28
CA PHE A 692 7.42 10.18 21.56
C PHE A 692 8.53 10.20 20.48
N THR A 693 9.77 9.82 20.82
CA THR A 693 10.87 9.75 19.85
C THR A 693 10.57 8.75 18.72
N ALA A 694 9.93 7.62 19.03
CA ALA A 694 9.47 6.65 18.03
C ALA A 694 8.38 7.25 17.11
N ALA A 695 7.37 7.91 17.67
CA ALA A 695 6.32 8.58 16.89
C ALA A 695 6.88 9.66 15.95
N LEU A 696 7.80 10.50 16.45
CA LEU A 696 8.53 11.47 15.62
C LEU A 696 9.31 10.78 14.48
N THR A 697 10.00 9.68 14.77
CA THR A 697 10.77 8.90 13.77
C THR A 697 9.86 8.27 12.71
N LEU A 698 8.72 7.71 13.11
CA LEU A 698 7.70 7.16 12.22
C LEU A 698 7.07 8.24 11.34
N GLY A 699 6.84 9.44 11.89
CA GLY A 699 6.41 10.62 11.12
C GLY A 699 7.42 11.00 10.03
N VAL A 700 8.71 11.11 10.37
CA VAL A 700 9.78 11.35 9.36
C VAL A 700 9.79 10.27 8.28
N ALA A 701 9.62 9.00 8.66
CA ALA A 701 9.58 7.90 7.70
C ALA A 701 8.37 8.01 6.74
N THR A 702 7.22 8.49 7.20
CA THR A 702 6.05 8.77 6.34
C THR A 702 6.33 9.92 5.39
N PHE A 703 6.92 11.02 5.88
CA PHE A 703 7.37 12.16 5.04
C PHE A 703 8.60 11.84 4.15
N ALA A 704 9.10 10.60 4.19
CA ALA A 704 10.15 10.06 3.33
C ALA A 704 9.66 8.86 2.48
N ASP A 705 8.34 8.70 2.32
CA ASP A 705 7.66 7.69 1.48
C ASP A 705 7.94 6.22 1.85
N LEU A 706 8.29 5.96 3.11
CA LEU A 706 8.60 4.61 3.61
C LEU A 706 7.37 3.82 4.10
N ASP A 707 6.17 4.40 4.08
CA ASP A 707 4.89 3.73 4.38
C ASP A 707 4.52 2.64 3.37
N HIS A 708 5.13 2.67 2.17
CA HIS A 708 5.03 1.59 1.19
C HIS A 708 5.86 0.34 1.56
N VAL A 709 6.79 0.45 2.52
CA VAL A 709 7.72 -0.62 2.93
C VAL A 709 7.48 -1.08 4.37
N PHE A 710 7.01 -0.19 5.24
CA PHE A 710 6.80 -0.46 6.66
C PHE A 710 5.39 -0.04 7.12
N PRO A 711 4.77 -0.73 8.10
CA PRO A 711 3.43 -0.40 8.60
C PRO A 711 3.44 0.83 9.53
N LEU A 712 3.86 1.98 9.00
CA LEU A 712 4.14 3.20 9.78
C LEU A 712 2.89 3.71 10.52
N ARG A 713 1.72 3.72 9.86
CA ARG A 713 0.46 4.22 10.45
C ARG A 713 0.04 3.42 11.69
N LEU A 714 0.12 2.09 11.63
CA LEU A 714 -0.21 1.19 12.76
C LEU A 714 0.77 1.36 13.94
N ASN A 715 2.06 1.55 13.64
CA ASN A 715 3.07 1.79 14.66
C ASN A 715 2.92 3.19 15.29
N LEU A 716 2.54 4.20 14.50
CA LEU A 716 2.33 5.57 14.96
C LEU A 716 1.05 5.72 15.81
N ASP A 717 -0.01 4.99 15.46
CA ASP A 717 -1.19 4.79 16.32
C ASP A 717 -0.81 4.09 17.63
N THR A 718 -0.02 3.01 17.56
CA THR A 718 0.45 2.29 18.75
C THR A 718 1.28 3.20 19.68
N ALA A 719 2.15 4.05 19.13
CA ALA A 719 2.89 5.05 19.91
C ALA A 719 1.97 6.12 20.54
N GLY A 720 0.92 6.54 19.84
CA GLY A 720 -0.13 7.42 20.38
C GLY A 720 -0.88 6.79 21.55
N ARG A 721 -1.37 5.55 21.40
CA ARG A 721 -2.05 4.80 22.47
C ARG A 721 -1.16 4.57 23.70
N LEU A 722 0.14 4.36 23.51
CA LEU A 722 1.13 4.24 24.59
C LEU A 722 1.37 5.57 25.34
N LEU A 723 1.23 6.73 24.69
CA LEU A 723 1.27 8.03 25.38
C LEU A 723 -0.04 8.31 26.12
N GLN A 724 -1.17 7.96 25.51
CA GLN A 724 -2.51 8.13 26.06
C GLN A 724 -2.71 7.39 27.40
N SER A 725 -2.10 6.22 27.60
CA SER A 725 -2.20 5.51 28.89
C SER A 725 -1.57 6.25 30.08
N PHE A 726 -0.69 7.24 29.86
CA PHE A 726 -0.07 8.04 30.91
C PHE A 726 -0.62 9.48 31.00
N GLU A 727 -1.33 9.97 29.98
CA GLU A 727 -1.76 11.38 29.86
C GLU A 727 -2.62 11.89 31.03
N LYS A 728 -3.33 10.98 31.72
CA LYS A 728 -4.17 11.31 32.87
C LYS A 728 -3.35 11.84 34.05
N HIS A 729 -2.16 11.28 34.29
CA HIS A 729 -1.33 11.59 35.47
C HIS A 729 -0.04 12.33 35.11
N ASP A 730 0.54 12.08 33.93
CA ASP A 730 1.73 12.78 33.44
C ASP A 730 1.38 13.90 32.44
N SER A 731 1.82 15.12 32.76
CA SER A 731 1.68 16.30 31.89
C SER A 731 2.58 16.25 30.66
N ILE A 732 3.76 15.62 30.76
CA ILE A 732 4.67 15.45 29.61
C ILE A 732 4.06 14.45 28.63
N ALA A 733 3.59 13.30 29.12
CA ALA A 733 2.85 12.33 28.30
C ALA A 733 1.64 12.96 27.60
N ARG A 734 0.86 13.80 28.29
CA ARG A 734 -0.28 14.52 27.72
C ARG A 734 0.11 15.49 26.60
N TYR A 735 1.17 16.26 26.80
CA TYR A 735 1.70 17.17 25.78
C TYR A 735 2.22 16.38 24.56
N TYR A 736 3.01 15.33 24.77
CA TYR A 736 3.47 14.45 23.69
C TYR A 736 2.32 13.74 22.98
N CYS A 737 1.27 13.30 23.70
CA CYS A 737 0.06 12.71 23.13
C CYS A 737 -0.62 13.68 22.15
N GLN A 738 -0.83 14.94 22.56
CA GLN A 738 -1.37 15.99 21.69
C GLN A 738 -0.50 16.23 20.44
N VAL A 739 0.82 16.31 20.60
CA VAL A 739 1.75 16.50 19.48
C VAL A 739 1.71 15.31 18.51
N VAL A 740 1.59 14.08 19.01
CA VAL A 740 1.51 12.86 18.19
C VAL A 740 0.16 12.72 17.47
N GLN A 741 -0.95 13.12 18.09
CA GLN A 741 -2.26 13.19 17.43
C GLN A 741 -2.22 14.19 16.25
N GLN A 742 -1.63 15.38 16.46
CA GLN A 742 -1.44 16.35 15.38
C GLN A 742 -0.49 15.83 14.28
N LEU A 743 0.55 15.08 14.64
CA LEU A 743 1.46 14.43 13.69
C LEU A 743 0.77 13.34 12.88
N GLN A 744 -0.10 12.54 13.49
CA GLN A 744 -0.93 11.54 12.80
C GLN A 744 -1.80 12.20 11.73
N SER A 745 -2.50 13.30 12.06
CA SER A 745 -3.28 14.06 11.08
C SER A 745 -2.42 14.63 9.95
N ALA A 746 -1.24 15.18 10.26
CA ALA A 746 -0.31 15.69 9.23
C ALA A 746 0.29 14.58 8.36
N CYS A 747 0.52 13.38 8.91
CA CYS A 747 0.98 12.22 8.15
C CYS A 747 -0.13 11.69 7.22
N ASP A 748 -1.37 11.58 7.70
CA ASP A 748 -2.51 11.17 6.89
C ASP A 748 -2.80 12.16 5.76
N GLU A 749 -2.77 13.48 6.05
CA GLU A 749 -2.91 14.52 5.03
C GLU A 749 -1.75 14.47 4.01
N TYR A 750 -0.52 14.24 4.45
CA TYR A 750 0.62 14.08 3.53
C TYR A 750 0.45 12.87 2.62
N VAL A 751 0.07 11.71 3.17
CA VAL A 751 -0.17 10.49 2.40
C VAL A 751 -1.33 10.70 1.42
N GLU A 752 -2.41 11.38 1.83
CA GLU A 752 -3.51 11.74 0.92
C GLU A 752 -3.04 12.68 -0.19
N GLN A 753 -2.40 13.81 0.14
CA GLN A 753 -1.89 14.76 -0.86
C GLN A 753 -0.88 14.12 -1.81
N ARG A 754 0.04 13.28 -1.30
CA ARG A 754 1.02 12.56 -2.11
C ARG A 754 0.34 11.53 -3.00
N ASN A 755 -0.55 10.71 -2.46
CA ASN A 755 -1.26 9.70 -3.24
C ASN A 755 -2.13 10.37 -4.32
N ASN A 756 -2.78 11.50 -4.02
CA ASN A 756 -3.51 12.31 -5.00
C ASN A 756 -2.56 12.87 -6.07
N ARG A 757 -1.39 13.44 -5.73
CA ARG A 757 -0.38 13.89 -6.71
C ARG A 757 0.17 12.72 -7.55
N ILE A 758 0.31 11.53 -6.97
CA ILE A 758 0.70 10.31 -7.68
C ILE A 758 -0.42 9.88 -8.64
N ILE A 759 -1.68 9.84 -8.19
CA ILE A 759 -2.85 9.51 -9.01
C ILE A 759 -3.05 10.55 -10.11
N GLU A 760 -2.85 11.84 -9.86
CA GLU A 760 -2.89 12.89 -10.88
C GLU A 760 -1.75 12.74 -11.88
N LYS A 761 -0.50 12.54 -11.44
CA LYS A 761 0.66 12.35 -12.33
C LYS A 761 0.61 11.01 -13.08
N GLN A 762 0.06 9.96 -12.49
CA GLN A 762 -0.22 8.69 -13.15
C GLN A 762 -1.40 8.83 -14.11
N SER A 763 -2.49 9.51 -13.76
CA SER A 763 -3.59 9.88 -14.68
C SER A 763 -3.11 10.86 -15.77
N HIS A 764 -2.01 11.57 -15.54
CA HIS A 764 -1.30 12.33 -16.57
C HIS A 764 -0.58 11.38 -17.54
N LEU A 765 0.32 10.53 -17.05
CA LEU A 765 1.12 9.58 -17.84
C LEU A 765 0.28 8.49 -18.51
N VAL A 766 -0.58 7.80 -17.76
CA VAL A 766 -1.66 6.92 -18.26
C VAL A 766 -2.67 7.71 -19.09
N GLY A 767 -2.71 9.04 -18.98
CA GLY A 767 -3.54 9.91 -19.81
C GLY A 767 -2.94 10.32 -21.15
N GLU A 768 -1.62 10.32 -21.24
CA GLU A 768 -0.84 10.67 -22.44
C GLU A 768 -0.44 9.40 -23.17
N LEU A 769 0.28 8.51 -22.49
CA LEU A 769 0.68 7.20 -22.99
C LEU A 769 -0.55 6.32 -23.27
N LEU A 770 -1.50 6.27 -22.32
CA LEU A 770 -2.68 5.41 -22.39
C LEU A 770 -4.02 6.19 -22.39
N GLY A 771 -4.09 7.43 -22.88
CA GLY A 771 -5.32 8.24 -23.14
C GLY A 771 -6.34 8.42 -21.98
N ARG A 772 -6.64 9.65 -21.55
CA ARG A 772 -7.64 9.87 -20.46
C ARG A 772 -9.06 9.49 -20.86
N LEU A 773 -9.79 8.87 -19.94
CA LEU A 773 -11.26 8.94 -19.94
C LEU A 773 -11.67 10.36 -19.53
N GLN A 774 -12.69 10.92 -20.19
CA GLN A 774 -13.24 12.23 -19.80
C GLN A 774 -14.14 12.07 -18.57
N GLU A 775 -13.56 12.18 -17.38
CA GLU A 775 -14.33 12.62 -16.23
C GLU A 775 -14.86 14.04 -16.49
N LYS A 776 -16.12 14.30 -16.12
CA LYS A 776 -16.67 15.66 -16.22
C LYS A 776 -15.88 16.57 -15.29
N PRO A 777 -15.57 17.82 -15.69
CA PRO A 777 -14.98 18.78 -14.77
C PRO A 777 -15.92 18.95 -13.57
N PRO A 778 -15.40 19.01 -12.32
CA PRO A 778 -16.22 19.26 -11.15
C PRO A 778 -16.92 20.61 -11.31
N MET A 779 -18.20 20.69 -10.92
CA MET A 779 -18.94 21.94 -11.04
C MET A 779 -18.23 23.04 -10.21
N PRO A 780 -18.08 24.26 -10.76
CA PRO A 780 -17.35 25.31 -10.09
C PRO A 780 -18.03 25.63 -8.75
N LYS A 781 -17.28 25.48 -7.65
CA LYS A 781 -17.72 25.91 -6.31
C LYS A 781 -18.16 27.37 -6.42
N GLN A 782 -19.44 27.66 -6.23
CA GLN A 782 -19.94 29.02 -6.24
C GLN A 782 -19.19 29.82 -5.18
N LYS A 783 -18.55 30.93 -5.59
CA LYS A 783 -18.03 31.91 -4.64
C LYS A 783 -19.22 32.51 -3.91
N LEU A 784 -19.42 32.13 -2.65
CA LEU A 784 -20.36 32.80 -1.76
C LEU A 784 -19.85 34.23 -1.57
N GLY A 785 -20.48 35.18 -2.26
CA GLY A 785 -20.11 36.58 -2.20
C GLY A 785 -20.53 37.21 -0.88
N ASN A 786 -19.73 38.15 -0.36
CA ASN A 786 -20.07 38.91 0.83
C ASN A 786 -21.44 39.57 0.71
N MET A 787 -22.34 39.30 1.67
CA MET A 787 -23.41 40.20 2.05
C MET A 787 -23.41 40.36 3.57
N ASN A 788 -23.29 41.62 4.02
CA ASN A 788 -23.46 41.99 5.42
C ASN A 788 -24.96 42.10 5.73
N GLY A 789 -25.39 41.51 6.85
CA GLY A 789 -26.74 41.65 7.37
C GLY A 789 -26.96 40.68 8.53
N GLY A 790 -27.20 41.20 9.74
CA GLY A 790 -27.52 40.38 10.92
C GLY A 790 -29.00 40.37 11.24
N TRP A 791 -29.34 39.98 12.48
CA TRP A 791 -30.70 39.71 13.01
C TRP A 791 -31.30 38.40 12.45
N ALA A 792 -31.91 37.51 13.23
CA ALA A 792 -32.00 37.41 14.70
C ALA A 792 -32.15 35.94 15.14
N ASP A 793 -32.34 35.73 16.45
CA ASP A 793 -32.45 34.45 17.15
C ASP A 793 -33.78 33.71 16.88
N GLU A 794 -33.74 32.38 16.70
CA GLU A 794 -34.80 31.45 17.10
C GLU A 794 -34.35 29.97 17.05
N THR A 795 -34.82 29.14 18.00
CA THR A 795 -34.34 27.77 18.24
C THR A 795 -35.25 26.69 17.67
N VAL A 796 -34.71 25.68 16.98
CA VAL A 796 -35.39 24.39 16.73
C VAL A 796 -34.43 23.21 16.98
N THR A 797 -34.97 22.10 17.50
CA THR A 797 -34.24 20.92 17.99
C THR A 797 -33.68 20.00 16.91
N ALA A 798 -32.65 19.23 17.28
CA ALA A 798 -32.02 18.24 16.42
C ALA A 798 -32.94 17.03 16.11
N MET A 799 -32.84 16.53 14.88
CA MET A 799 -33.18 15.15 14.52
C MET A 799 -32.24 14.67 13.40
N GLY A 800 -32.00 13.36 13.33
CA GLY A 800 -30.81 12.81 12.68
C GLY A 800 -30.79 12.83 11.15
N LEU A 801 -29.60 13.03 10.59
CA LEU A 801 -29.24 12.65 9.23
C LEU A 801 -28.07 11.66 9.31
N GLN A 802 -28.36 10.37 9.16
CA GLN A 802 -27.34 9.33 9.04
C GLN A 802 -26.70 9.41 7.65
N SER A 803 -25.38 9.43 7.58
CA SER A 803 -24.61 9.24 6.34
C SER A 803 -24.03 7.83 6.29
N PRO A 804 -24.61 6.89 5.51
CA PRO A 804 -24.06 5.55 5.36
C PRO A 804 -22.97 5.53 4.28
N LEU A 805 -21.71 5.51 4.69
CA LEU A 805 -20.59 5.08 3.85
C LEU A 805 -19.44 4.56 4.72
N ALA A 806 -19.67 3.38 5.32
CA ALA A 806 -18.63 2.66 6.03
C ALA A 806 -17.56 2.19 5.03
N SER A 807 -16.31 2.54 5.26
CA SER A 807 -15.17 1.96 4.55
C SER A 807 -15.05 0.48 4.91
N LEU A 808 -15.37 -0.43 3.98
CA LEU A 808 -15.12 -1.86 4.16
C LEU A 808 -13.61 -2.09 4.33
N PRO A 809 -13.16 -2.73 5.43
CA PRO A 809 -11.75 -3.02 5.62
C PRO A 809 -11.29 -4.12 4.65
N THR A 810 -10.10 -3.97 4.07
CA THR A 810 -9.46 -5.05 3.32
C THR A 810 -9.03 -6.14 4.29
N ILE A 811 -9.76 -7.27 4.28
CA ILE A 811 -9.41 -8.44 5.08
C ILE A 811 -8.12 -9.06 4.51
N CYS A 812 -7.02 -8.98 5.27
CA CYS A 812 -5.88 -9.87 5.08
C CYS A 812 -6.24 -11.23 5.66
N LEU A 813 -6.13 -12.29 4.85
CA LEU A 813 -6.18 -13.66 5.33
C LEU A 813 -4.84 -13.99 5.99
N THR A 814 -4.88 -14.20 7.31
CA THR A 814 -3.86 -14.93 8.06
C THR A 814 -4.53 -16.16 8.67
N GLU A 815 -3.90 -17.33 8.53
CA GLU A 815 -4.43 -18.59 9.02
C GLU A 815 -4.39 -18.69 10.56
N ASP A 816 -5.03 -19.73 11.10
CA ASP A 816 -5.03 -20.15 12.51
C ASP A 816 -5.63 -19.20 13.58
N SER A 817 -6.95 -19.25 13.75
CA SER A 817 -7.55 -19.82 14.97
C SER A 817 -9.08 -19.92 14.88
N ALA A 818 -9.66 -20.99 15.45
CA ALA A 818 -11.10 -21.27 15.39
C ALA A 818 -11.80 -21.01 16.75
N ILE A 819 -13.07 -20.62 16.69
CA ILE A 819 -14.13 -20.87 17.69
C ILE A 819 -15.50 -20.60 17.01
N GLU A 820 -16.51 -21.39 17.36
CA GLU A 820 -17.84 -21.41 16.73
C GLU A 820 -18.83 -20.42 17.39
N CYS A 821 -19.79 -19.87 16.62
CA CYS A 821 -21.19 -19.68 17.02
C CYS A 821 -22.05 -19.11 15.87
N ASP A 822 -23.33 -19.51 15.80
CA ASP A 822 -24.31 -19.23 14.73
C ASP A 822 -25.74 -19.52 15.27
N PRO A 823 -26.86 -19.24 14.56
CA PRO A 823 -27.36 -18.01 13.93
C PRO A 823 -28.61 -17.44 14.63
N THR A 824 -29.19 -16.34 14.13
CA THR A 824 -30.68 -16.20 13.98
C THR A 824 -31.09 -15.01 13.09
N ASP A 825 -31.97 -15.27 12.10
CA ASP A 825 -32.99 -14.42 11.40
C ASP A 825 -32.77 -12.89 11.17
N VAL A 826 -33.23 -12.27 10.06
CA VAL A 826 -34.57 -12.35 9.42
C VAL A 826 -34.52 -12.20 7.89
N ALA A 827 -35.51 -12.80 7.21
CA ALA A 827 -35.64 -13.02 5.77
C ALA A 827 -36.14 -11.87 4.85
N GLY A 828 -36.06 -12.11 3.52
CA GLY A 828 -36.77 -11.43 2.41
C GLY A 828 -35.84 -10.62 1.50
N GLY A 829 -35.89 -10.65 0.17
CA GLY A 829 -36.79 -11.26 -0.84
C GLY A 829 -36.83 -10.33 -2.08
N LEU A 830 -37.17 -10.69 -3.33
CA LEU A 830 -37.63 -11.92 -4.02
C LEU A 830 -37.51 -11.64 -5.56
N LEU A 831 -37.64 -12.66 -6.45
CA LEU A 831 -37.88 -12.54 -7.92
C LEU A 831 -36.70 -11.96 -8.77
N ASP A 832 -36.48 -12.21 -10.07
CA ASP A 832 -36.86 -13.15 -11.17
C ASP A 832 -36.47 -12.37 -12.47
N MET A 833 -36.35 -12.87 -13.71
CA MET A 833 -36.06 -14.18 -14.33
C MET A 833 -35.75 -13.88 -15.84
N SER A 834 -35.80 -14.88 -16.74
CA SER A 834 -35.71 -14.83 -18.23
C SER A 834 -34.52 -14.07 -18.87
N LEU A 835 -33.62 -14.67 -19.67
CA LEU A 835 -33.71 -15.75 -20.68
C LEU A 835 -34.49 -15.36 -21.97
N ASP A 836 -33.88 -15.45 -23.18
CA ASP A 836 -34.23 -16.32 -24.36
C ASP A 836 -33.84 -15.90 -25.84
N SER A 837 -33.75 -16.87 -26.79
CA SER A 837 -32.98 -16.99 -28.11
C SER A 837 -32.42 -15.72 -28.86
N PHE A 838 -31.30 -15.65 -29.62
CA PHE A 838 -30.15 -16.49 -30.08
C PHE A 838 -30.44 -17.33 -31.41
N GLN A 839 -29.50 -17.93 -32.20
CA GLN A 839 -29.63 -18.68 -33.54
C GLN A 839 -29.37 -17.87 -34.86
N ASP A 840 -28.72 -18.35 -35.97
CA ASP A 840 -28.36 -19.72 -36.44
C ASP A 840 -27.00 -19.95 -37.23
N SER A 841 -26.93 -20.53 -38.48
CA SER A 841 -25.79 -21.41 -38.94
C SER A 841 -25.34 -21.67 -40.44
N ALA A 842 -24.18 -22.40 -40.63
CA ALA A 842 -23.75 -23.47 -41.64
C ALA A 842 -23.18 -23.32 -43.11
N LEU A 843 -21.84 -23.46 -43.31
CA LEU A 843 -21.07 -24.11 -44.42
C LEU A 843 -20.81 -23.30 -45.75
N ILE A 844 -19.93 -23.68 -46.72
CA ILE A 844 -19.41 -24.99 -47.20
C ILE A 844 -17.99 -24.92 -47.86
N ASP A 845 -17.04 -25.74 -47.38
CA ASP A 845 -16.13 -26.76 -48.02
C ASP A 845 -15.73 -26.72 -49.53
N ILE A 846 -14.48 -27.14 -49.82
CA ILE A 846 -14.09 -28.17 -50.83
C ILE A 846 -12.61 -28.59 -50.63
N SER A 847 -12.33 -29.89 -50.75
CA SER A 847 -11.06 -30.56 -50.40
C SER A 847 -10.14 -30.94 -51.58
N ASN A 848 -8.85 -31.20 -51.27
CA ASN A 848 -7.97 -32.33 -51.73
C ASN A 848 -6.50 -31.92 -52.02
N ILE A 849 -5.54 -32.54 -51.30
CA ILE A 849 -4.35 -33.30 -51.76
C ILE A 849 -3.49 -33.69 -50.53
N GLU A 850 -2.77 -34.82 -50.58
CA GLU A 850 -2.22 -35.58 -49.44
C GLU A 850 -0.67 -35.50 -49.30
N ASP A 851 -0.17 -35.80 -48.10
CA ASP A 851 1.17 -36.33 -47.71
C ASP A 851 2.48 -35.54 -48.07
N SER A 852 3.47 -35.33 -47.19
CA SER A 852 3.94 -36.23 -46.11
C SER A 852 4.95 -35.60 -45.10
N SER A 853 4.70 -35.80 -43.79
CA SER A 853 5.65 -36.06 -42.67
C SER A 853 7.07 -35.43 -42.61
N ASP A 854 7.37 -34.55 -41.63
CA ASP A 854 7.90 -34.95 -40.29
C ASP A 854 8.40 -33.77 -39.40
N ILE A 855 7.73 -33.56 -38.26
CA ILE A 855 8.23 -33.09 -36.93
C ILE A 855 9.00 -31.73 -36.84
N VAL A 856 8.33 -30.66 -36.37
CA VAL A 856 8.96 -29.43 -35.80
C VAL A 856 8.15 -28.83 -34.63
N SER A 857 8.81 -28.36 -33.56
CA SER A 857 8.18 -27.58 -32.48
C SER A 857 8.26 -26.06 -32.75
N LEU A 858 7.13 -25.40 -33.00
CA LEU A 858 7.05 -24.04 -33.56
C LEU A 858 7.28 -22.89 -32.54
N ALA A 859 8.13 -21.92 -32.91
CA ALA A 859 8.35 -20.69 -32.14
C ALA A 859 7.76 -19.43 -32.81
N PHE A 860 6.64 -18.92 -32.28
CA PHE A 860 5.92 -17.79 -32.90
C PHE A 860 6.61 -16.44 -32.71
N SER A 861 6.82 -15.75 -33.83
CA SER A 861 7.49 -14.45 -33.88
C SER A 861 6.81 -13.51 -34.88
N SER A 862 6.88 -12.20 -34.65
CA SER A 862 6.14 -11.24 -35.46
C SER A 862 6.84 -9.91 -35.70
N LEU A 863 6.56 -9.34 -36.88
CA LEU A 863 7.06 -8.05 -37.34
C LEU A 863 5.86 -7.16 -37.66
N SER A 864 5.92 -5.88 -37.30
CA SER A 864 4.86 -4.90 -37.58
C SER A 864 5.44 -3.59 -38.10
N TRP A 865 4.70 -2.95 -39.01
CA TRP A 865 5.10 -1.69 -39.66
C TRP A 865 4.21 -0.55 -39.20
N TYR A 866 4.79 0.63 -39.01
CA TYR A 866 4.05 1.86 -38.74
C TYR A 866 4.23 2.85 -39.89
N GLN A 867 3.11 3.38 -40.39
CA GLN A 867 3.04 4.53 -41.31
C GLN A 867 3.25 5.84 -40.57
#